data_AF-A0A2K6TAF1-F1
#
_entry.id   AF-A0A2K6TAF1-F1
#
_cell.length_a   1.000
_cell.length_b   1.000
_cell.length_c   1.000
_cell.angle_alpha   90.00
_cell.angle_beta   90.00
_cell.angle_gamma   90.00
#
_symmetry.space_group_name_H-M   'P 1'
#
loop_
_entity.id
_entity.type
_entity.pdbx_description
1 polymer ?
#
loop_
_entity_poly.entity_id
_entity_poly.type
_entity_poly.pdbx_seq_one_letter_code
_entity_poly.pdbx_strand_id
1 'polypeptide(L)'
;MYGEILSPNYPQAYPNEVEKSWDIEVPEGHGIHLYFTHLDIELSENCAYDSVQIMSGGIEEGRLCGQRTSNNPHSPIVEEFQVPYNKLQVIFRSDFSNEERFTGFAAYYVATDINECTDFADVPCSHFCNNFIGGYFCSCPPEYFLHDDMKTCGVNCSGDVFTALIGEIASPNYPNPYPENSRCEYQIRLEEGFRVGLALLLKLECGGVITAHCSLDLLSSRDQQFGPYCGHGFPGPLNIETRSNALDIIFQTDLTGQEKGWKLRYHGDPIPCPKEDTPNSVWEPAKAKYVFRDVVRITCLDGFEVVEGRVGATSYHSTCQSNGKWSNSKLKCQPVDCGVPEPIKNGKVEDPRSTLFGSVTRYTCEEPYYYMENEGGGRERKSEKVLEGEYHCAGNGSWVNEVLGAELPKCVPVCGVPSEPFAEEQRIIGGSDANIKSFPWQVFFINPWAGGALIDEYWVLTAAHVVEGNQEPTMYVGSTSVQTSKLAKSQMLTTERVFIHPGWKMLEVPEARTNFDNDIALVQLKDPVKMGPSVSPICLPGTSSEYSLVVGDLGLISGWGRTEKRDRAVRLKAARLPVASLTRCKEVKVENPRADAGAYVFTSNMICAGGEKGMDSCKGDSGGAFAVRDPNDKTKFYAAGLVSWGPQCGTYGLYTRVKNYVDWIKKTMRENSTPSKD
;
A
#
# COMPACT_ATOMS: atom_id res chain seq x y z
N MET A 1 76.25 49.85 -30.01
CA MET A 1 77.31 50.84 -29.73
C MET A 1 78.62 50.28 -30.21
N TYR A 2 79.53 51.11 -30.74
CA TYR A 2 80.84 50.66 -31.19
C TYR A 2 81.90 51.72 -30.86
N GLY A 3 83.16 51.31 -30.80
CA GLY A 3 84.30 52.21 -30.64
C GLY A 3 85.59 51.59 -31.15
N GLU A 4 86.62 52.42 -31.25
CA GLU A 4 87.94 52.07 -31.77
C GLU A 4 89.00 52.34 -30.69
N ILE A 5 89.95 51.41 -30.55
CA ILE A 5 91.07 51.46 -29.62
C ILE A 5 92.34 51.33 -30.45
N LEU A 6 93.19 52.34 -30.37
CA LEU A 6 94.47 52.40 -31.06
C LEU A 6 95.59 52.49 -30.03
N SER A 7 96.67 51.75 -30.27
CA SER A 7 97.89 51.91 -29.48
C SER A 7 98.48 53.33 -29.67
N PRO A 8 99.26 53.83 -28.69
CA PRO A 8 99.91 55.14 -28.81
C PRO A 8 100.69 55.28 -30.12
N ASN A 9 100.47 56.41 -30.81
CA ASN A 9 101.09 56.76 -32.09
C ASN A 9 100.74 55.89 -33.31
N TYR A 10 99.85 54.89 -33.19
CA TYR A 10 99.45 54.03 -34.32
C TYR A 10 99.07 54.86 -35.57
N PRO A 11 99.61 54.57 -36.77
CA PRO A 11 100.42 53.41 -37.16
C PRO A 11 101.94 53.61 -37.04
N GLN A 12 102.41 54.66 -36.36
CA GLN A 12 103.82 54.85 -36.02
C GLN A 12 104.20 54.01 -34.80
N ALA A 13 105.51 53.86 -34.56
CA ALA A 13 106.00 53.05 -33.46
C ALA A 13 105.52 53.59 -32.11
N TYR A 14 105.07 52.68 -31.23
CA TYR A 14 104.67 53.04 -29.89
C TYR A 14 105.89 53.42 -29.03
N PRO A 15 105.76 54.34 -28.06
CA PRO A 15 106.88 54.72 -27.19
C PRO A 15 107.20 53.63 -26.16
N ASN A 16 108.45 53.58 -25.70
CA ASN A 16 108.89 52.74 -24.59
C ASN A 16 108.33 53.25 -23.25
N GLU A 17 108.24 52.37 -22.25
CA GLU A 17 107.78 52.63 -20.87
C GLU A 17 106.38 53.26 -20.79
N VAL A 18 105.47 52.84 -21.67
CA VAL A 18 104.09 53.33 -21.69
C VAL A 18 103.14 52.29 -21.12
N GLU A 19 102.29 52.74 -20.20
CA GLU A 19 101.09 52.01 -19.78
C GLU A 19 99.85 52.82 -20.18
N LYS A 20 98.94 52.18 -20.91
CA LYS A 20 97.64 52.75 -21.29
C LYS A 20 96.53 51.75 -21.04
N SER A 21 95.44 52.22 -20.44
CA SER A 21 94.23 51.43 -20.23
C SER A 21 93.03 52.09 -20.89
N TRP A 22 92.13 51.27 -21.43
CA TRP A 22 90.83 51.67 -21.95
C TRP A 22 89.75 50.88 -21.22
N ASP A 23 88.90 51.59 -20.51
CA ASP A 23 87.72 51.01 -19.86
C ASP A 23 86.54 51.11 -20.81
N ILE A 24 86.09 49.97 -21.30
CA ILE A 24 84.95 49.82 -22.19
C ILE A 24 83.74 49.47 -21.33
N GLU A 25 82.73 50.33 -21.36
CA GLU A 25 81.45 50.09 -20.70
C GLU A 25 80.34 50.21 -21.74
N VAL A 26 79.52 49.16 -21.83
CA VAL A 26 78.26 49.14 -22.59
C VAL A 26 77.10 49.05 -21.60
N PRO A 27 75.86 49.41 -22.00
CA PRO A 27 74.71 49.28 -21.11
C PRO A 27 74.50 47.86 -20.62
N GLU A 28 73.86 47.73 -19.45
CA GLU A 28 73.42 46.44 -18.92
C GLU A 28 72.51 45.71 -19.95
N GLY A 29 72.53 44.38 -19.93
CA GLY A 29 71.89 43.53 -20.95
C GLY A 29 72.68 43.34 -22.25
N HIS A 30 73.87 43.95 -22.37
CA HIS A 30 74.76 43.76 -23.51
C HIS A 30 76.10 43.15 -23.09
N GLY A 31 76.63 42.26 -23.93
CA GLY A 31 78.02 41.83 -23.93
C GLY A 31 78.89 42.72 -24.84
N ILE A 32 80.20 42.50 -24.77
CA ILE A 32 81.21 43.22 -25.56
C ILE A 32 81.89 42.23 -26.50
N HIS A 33 81.75 42.45 -27.80
CA HIS A 33 82.56 41.80 -28.83
C HIS A 33 83.72 42.71 -29.21
N LEU A 34 84.93 42.36 -28.78
CA LEU A 34 86.17 43.06 -29.06
C LEU A 34 86.95 42.29 -30.13
N TYR A 35 87.38 42.94 -31.20
CA TYR A 35 88.19 42.31 -32.23
C TYR A 35 89.33 43.21 -32.69
N PHE A 36 90.51 42.62 -32.86
CA PHE A 36 91.72 43.29 -33.33
C PHE A 36 91.78 43.19 -34.85
N THR A 37 92.08 44.29 -35.53
CA THR A 37 92.32 44.31 -36.99
C THR A 37 93.79 44.43 -37.35
N HIS A 38 94.62 44.85 -36.39
CA HIS A 38 96.06 44.95 -36.54
C HIS A 38 96.73 44.66 -35.20
N LEU A 39 97.77 43.82 -35.22
CA LEU A 39 98.59 43.51 -34.05
C LEU A 39 100.04 43.31 -34.50
N ASP A 40 100.91 44.21 -34.04
CA ASP A 40 102.34 44.24 -34.31
C ASP A 40 103.05 44.84 -33.09
N ILE A 41 103.28 43.99 -32.09
CA ILE A 41 103.88 44.31 -30.79
C ILE A 41 105.10 43.41 -30.59
N GLU A 42 106.12 43.85 -29.86
CA GLU A 42 107.30 43.03 -29.57
C GLU A 42 106.92 41.63 -29.05
N LEU A 43 107.51 40.58 -29.65
CA LEU A 43 107.25 39.20 -29.29
C LEU A 43 108.16 38.77 -28.13
N SER A 44 107.55 38.36 -27.01
CA SER A 44 108.25 37.80 -25.86
C SER A 44 107.53 36.56 -25.32
N GLU A 45 108.24 35.72 -24.55
CA GLU A 45 107.64 34.54 -23.92
C GLU A 45 106.51 34.97 -22.97
N ASN A 46 105.29 34.45 -23.19
CA ASN A 46 104.07 34.85 -22.49
C ASN A 46 103.75 36.35 -22.54
N CYS A 47 104.28 37.08 -23.54
CA CYS A 47 104.11 38.52 -23.67
C CYS A 47 104.51 39.26 -22.38
N ALA A 48 105.69 38.91 -21.84
CA ALA A 48 106.22 39.44 -20.59
C ALA A 48 106.84 40.85 -20.71
N TYR A 49 107.31 41.22 -21.90
CA TYR A 49 107.81 42.57 -22.21
C TYR A 49 106.63 43.45 -22.63
N ASP A 50 106.37 43.55 -23.93
CA ASP A 50 105.24 44.31 -24.44
C ASP A 50 104.00 43.44 -24.59
N SER A 51 102.85 43.94 -24.12
CA SER A 51 101.59 43.21 -24.21
C SER A 51 100.37 44.10 -24.24
N VAL A 52 99.29 43.58 -24.87
CA VAL A 52 97.92 44.05 -24.65
C VAL A 52 97.14 42.96 -23.92
N GLN A 53 96.62 43.31 -22.74
CA GLN A 53 95.83 42.44 -21.86
C GLN A 53 94.36 42.82 -21.96
N ILE A 54 93.49 41.83 -22.00
CA ILE A 54 92.04 41.97 -22.04
C ILE A 54 91.50 41.41 -20.72
N MET A 55 90.89 42.27 -19.92
CA MET A 55 90.44 41.97 -18.56
C MET A 55 88.92 42.16 -18.45
N SER A 56 88.20 41.18 -17.91
CA SER A 56 86.76 41.26 -17.66
C SER A 56 86.46 40.82 -16.23
N GLY A 57 85.84 41.67 -15.42
CA GLY A 57 85.42 41.31 -14.05
C GLY A 57 86.55 40.80 -13.13
N GLY A 58 87.82 41.15 -13.41
CA GLY A 58 89.01 40.67 -12.68
C GLY A 58 89.64 39.38 -13.24
N ILE A 59 89.09 38.81 -14.31
CA ILE A 59 89.62 37.65 -15.04
C ILE A 59 90.38 38.14 -16.29
N GLU A 60 91.54 37.58 -16.57
CA GLU A 60 92.29 37.81 -17.82
C GLU A 60 91.65 36.94 -18.93
N GLU A 61 90.91 37.58 -19.83
CA GLU A 61 90.26 36.94 -20.99
C GLU A 61 91.30 36.60 -22.08
N GLY A 62 92.37 37.40 -22.17
CA GLY A 62 93.48 37.14 -23.08
C GLY A 62 94.62 38.14 -22.97
N ARG A 63 95.80 37.73 -23.46
CA ARG A 63 97.01 38.56 -23.53
C ARG A 63 97.70 38.35 -24.87
N LEU A 64 97.97 39.43 -25.59
CA LEU A 64 98.48 39.40 -26.96
C LEU A 64 99.79 40.19 -27.10
N CYS A 65 100.69 39.66 -27.93
CA CYS A 65 101.92 40.26 -28.43
C CYS A 65 102.35 39.56 -29.73
N GLY A 66 103.40 40.06 -30.37
CA GLY A 66 103.88 39.58 -31.66
C GLY A 66 103.10 40.13 -32.84
N GLN A 67 103.62 39.89 -34.04
CA GLN A 67 102.92 40.21 -35.28
C GLN A 67 101.91 39.12 -35.63
N ARG A 68 100.64 39.48 -35.82
CA ARG A 68 99.59 38.53 -36.24
C ARG A 68 98.99 38.91 -37.58
N THR A 69 98.64 37.87 -38.34
CA THR A 69 97.92 38.00 -39.61
C THR A 69 96.58 37.29 -39.48
N SER A 70 95.59 37.76 -40.23
CA SER A 70 94.25 37.16 -40.18
C SER A 70 94.29 35.71 -40.66
N ASN A 71 93.67 34.83 -39.88
CA ASN A 71 93.49 33.42 -40.25
C ASN A 71 92.45 33.25 -41.39
N ASN A 72 91.68 34.30 -41.72
CA ASN A 72 90.67 34.28 -42.78
C ASN A 72 91.05 35.26 -43.90
N PRO A 73 91.25 34.79 -45.16
CA PRO A 73 91.64 35.65 -46.28
C PRO A 73 90.67 36.79 -46.59
N HIS A 74 89.42 36.71 -46.11
CA HIS A 74 88.35 37.68 -46.38
C HIS A 74 88.00 38.57 -45.16
N SER A 75 88.67 38.40 -44.02
CA SER A 75 88.43 39.21 -42.82
C SER A 75 89.71 39.94 -42.41
N PRO A 76 89.64 41.25 -42.07
CA PRO A 76 90.77 41.96 -41.49
C PRO A 76 91.01 41.61 -40.01
N ILE A 77 90.13 40.81 -39.38
CA ILE A 77 90.22 40.46 -37.96
C ILE A 77 91.35 39.46 -37.72
N VAL A 78 92.28 39.83 -36.84
CA VAL A 78 93.43 39.00 -36.46
C VAL A 78 93.18 38.18 -35.18
N GLU A 79 92.35 38.69 -34.27
CA GLU A 79 91.96 38.03 -33.03
C GLU A 79 90.64 38.63 -32.52
N GLU A 80 89.78 37.86 -31.84
CA GLU A 80 88.51 38.35 -31.30
C GLU A 80 88.15 37.73 -29.94
N PHE A 81 87.40 38.48 -29.15
CA PHE A 81 86.91 38.11 -27.82
C PHE A 81 85.43 38.47 -27.72
N GLN A 82 84.60 37.50 -27.35
CA GLN A 82 83.19 37.72 -27.03
C GLN A 82 82.99 37.56 -25.54
N VAL A 83 82.70 38.67 -24.88
CA VAL A 83 82.59 38.74 -23.42
C VAL A 83 81.12 39.02 -23.08
N PRO A 84 80.44 38.15 -22.32
CA PRO A 84 79.01 38.31 -22.00
C PRO A 84 78.75 39.35 -20.90
N TYR A 85 79.74 40.18 -20.57
CA TYR A 85 79.66 41.19 -19.54
C TYR A 85 79.69 42.59 -20.14
N ASN A 86 79.09 43.54 -19.45
CA ASN A 86 78.93 44.91 -19.94
C ASN A 86 80.15 45.81 -19.69
N LYS A 87 81.24 45.24 -19.12
CA LYS A 87 82.48 45.96 -18.79
C LYS A 87 83.69 45.14 -19.21
N LEU A 88 84.60 45.78 -19.95
CA LEU A 88 85.85 45.19 -20.42
C LEU A 88 86.97 46.22 -20.31
N GLN A 89 88.14 45.82 -19.79
CA GLN A 89 89.31 46.68 -19.68
C GLN A 89 90.42 46.16 -20.58
N VAL A 90 90.94 47.01 -21.47
CA VAL A 90 92.08 46.70 -22.35
C VAL A 90 93.30 47.46 -21.83
N ILE A 91 94.41 46.77 -21.54
CA ILE A 91 95.61 47.36 -20.94
C ILE A 91 96.81 47.08 -21.85
N PHE A 92 97.42 48.13 -22.39
CA PHE A 92 98.67 48.06 -23.13
C PHE A 92 99.84 48.47 -22.25
N ARG A 93 100.90 47.66 -22.24
CA ARG A 93 102.16 47.91 -21.52
C ARG A 93 103.33 47.68 -22.46
N SER A 94 104.28 48.63 -22.46
CA SER A 94 105.57 48.48 -23.12
C SER A 94 106.73 48.60 -22.13
N ASP A 95 107.81 47.88 -22.38
CA ASP A 95 109.02 47.89 -21.57
C ASP A 95 109.99 49.03 -21.96
N PHE A 96 111.23 48.99 -21.48
CA PHE A 96 112.22 50.06 -21.70
C PHE A 96 112.87 50.03 -23.09
N SER A 97 112.66 48.98 -23.91
CA SER A 97 113.37 48.77 -25.18
C SER A 97 112.48 48.19 -26.28
N ASN A 98 112.37 48.92 -27.39
CA ASN A 98 111.94 48.38 -28.67
C ASN A 98 113.15 48.20 -29.59
N GLU A 99 113.69 46.98 -29.70
CA GLU A 99 114.86 46.71 -30.56
C GLU A 99 114.53 46.86 -32.06
N GLU A 100 113.26 46.63 -32.43
CA GLU A 100 112.72 46.77 -33.78
C GLU A 100 111.57 47.80 -33.84
N ARG A 101 111.13 48.17 -35.07
CA ARG A 101 110.04 49.13 -35.27
C ARG A 101 108.68 48.41 -35.32
N PHE A 102 108.03 48.29 -34.16
CA PHE A 102 106.68 47.73 -34.03
C PHE A 102 105.59 48.81 -34.12
N THR A 103 104.57 48.59 -34.93
CA THR A 103 103.53 49.60 -35.23
C THR A 103 102.39 49.65 -34.21
N GLY A 104 102.30 48.66 -33.31
CA GLY A 104 101.31 48.57 -32.24
C GLY A 104 100.03 47.83 -32.65
N PHE A 105 98.86 48.28 -32.21
CA PHE A 105 97.59 47.58 -32.47
C PHE A 105 96.42 48.52 -32.78
N ALA A 106 95.45 47.99 -33.51
CA ALA A 106 94.14 48.58 -33.72
C ALA A 106 93.06 47.55 -33.43
N ALA A 107 92.10 47.92 -32.59
CA ALA A 107 90.98 47.08 -32.19
C ALA A 107 89.67 47.87 -32.24
N TYR A 108 88.58 47.15 -32.47
CA TYR A 108 87.23 47.69 -32.43
C TYR A 108 86.40 46.87 -31.46
N TYR A 109 85.50 47.53 -30.74
CA TYR A 109 84.51 46.85 -29.92
C TYR A 109 83.11 47.19 -30.38
N VAL A 110 82.19 46.25 -30.23
CA VAL A 110 80.76 46.43 -30.47
C VAL A 110 79.95 45.80 -29.34
N ALA A 111 78.89 46.50 -28.92
CA ALA A 111 77.93 45.96 -27.96
C ALA A 111 77.03 44.93 -28.66
N THR A 112 76.95 43.73 -28.09
CA THR A 112 76.09 42.63 -28.56
C THR A 112 75.01 42.34 -27.53
N ASP A 113 73.77 42.19 -27.98
CA ASP A 113 72.65 41.81 -27.10
C ASP A 113 72.88 40.42 -26.49
N ILE A 114 72.57 40.26 -25.20
CA ILE A 114 72.60 38.96 -24.53
C ILE A 114 71.20 38.36 -24.64
N ASN A 115 71.08 37.08 -25.02
CA ASN A 115 69.78 36.42 -25.00
C ASN A 115 69.54 35.80 -23.62
N GLU A 116 68.93 36.54 -22.70
CA GLU A 116 68.69 36.04 -21.34
C GLU A 116 67.72 34.85 -21.31
N CYS A 117 66.96 34.61 -22.38
CA CYS A 117 66.11 33.42 -22.51
C CYS A 117 66.87 32.12 -22.79
N THR A 118 68.12 32.17 -23.26
CA THR A 118 68.91 30.96 -23.59
C THR A 118 70.26 30.90 -22.90
N ASP A 119 70.93 32.05 -22.71
CA ASP A 119 72.36 32.09 -22.42
C ASP A 119 72.65 32.25 -20.92
N PHE A 120 71.73 32.85 -20.13
CA PHE A 120 71.97 33.21 -18.72
C PHE A 120 70.72 33.19 -17.80
N ALA A 121 69.76 32.29 -18.03
CA ALA A 121 68.60 32.20 -17.13
C ALA A 121 68.92 31.43 -15.83
N ASP A 122 69.37 32.11 -14.79
CA ASP A 122 69.46 31.53 -13.43
C ASP A 122 68.05 31.12 -12.90
N VAL A 123 66.95 31.63 -13.47
CA VAL A 123 65.58 31.11 -13.29
C VAL A 123 64.75 31.33 -14.57
N PRO A 124 64.30 30.29 -15.29
CA PRO A 124 63.52 30.42 -16.53
C PRO A 124 62.08 30.94 -16.31
N CYS A 125 61.50 31.56 -17.34
CA CYS A 125 60.08 31.90 -17.37
C CYS A 125 59.22 30.63 -17.36
N SER A 126 58.09 30.63 -16.65
CA SER A 126 57.19 29.47 -16.55
C SER A 126 56.52 29.05 -17.87
N HIS A 127 56.28 29.98 -18.80
CA HIS A 127 55.61 29.70 -20.07
C HIS A 127 56.32 30.32 -21.28
N PHE A 128 56.25 31.64 -21.46
CA PHE A 128 56.85 32.32 -22.62
C PHE A 128 57.91 33.32 -22.16
N CYS A 129 59.14 33.17 -22.67
CA CYS A 129 60.24 34.13 -22.49
C CYS A 129 60.39 34.96 -23.76
N ASN A 130 60.32 36.28 -23.64
CA ASN A 130 60.45 37.21 -24.76
C ASN A 130 61.74 38.04 -24.57
N ASN A 131 62.75 37.76 -25.40
CA ASN A 131 63.99 38.52 -25.45
C ASN A 131 63.83 39.79 -26.29
N PHE A 132 64.45 40.89 -25.87
CA PHE A 132 64.54 42.13 -26.63
C PHE A 132 65.90 42.80 -26.39
N ILE A 133 66.23 43.81 -27.18
CA ILE A 133 67.54 44.46 -27.09
C ILE A 133 67.73 45.10 -25.70
N GLY A 134 68.67 44.57 -24.92
CA GLY A 134 69.00 45.02 -23.56
C GLY A 134 68.14 44.42 -22.44
N GLY A 135 67.38 43.34 -22.68
CA GLY A 135 66.71 42.60 -21.62
C GLY A 135 65.63 41.61 -22.08
N TYR A 136 64.88 41.06 -21.12
CA TYR A 136 63.82 40.09 -21.39
C TYR A 136 62.59 40.29 -20.49
N PHE A 137 61.44 39.74 -20.91
CA PHE A 137 60.25 39.66 -20.06
C PHE A 137 59.49 38.34 -20.26
N CYS A 138 58.85 37.86 -19.20
CA CYS A 138 57.99 36.69 -19.25
C CYS A 138 56.53 37.07 -19.56
N SER A 139 55.82 36.20 -20.27
CA SER A 139 54.39 36.36 -20.54
C SER A 139 53.63 35.04 -20.43
N CYS A 140 52.33 35.13 -20.17
CA CYS A 140 51.46 33.99 -19.94
C CYS A 140 50.46 33.77 -21.09
N PRO A 141 49.94 32.53 -21.25
CA PRO A 141 48.82 32.26 -22.17
C PRO A 141 47.55 33.07 -21.82
N PRO A 142 46.58 33.17 -22.75
CA PRO A 142 45.26 33.73 -22.44
C PRO A 142 44.63 33.04 -21.23
N GLU A 143 43.95 33.80 -20.36
CA GLU A 143 43.31 33.34 -19.09
C GLU A 143 44.28 33.05 -17.92
N TYR A 144 45.58 33.18 -18.16
CA TYR A 144 46.62 33.09 -17.14
C TYR A 144 47.09 34.50 -16.79
N PHE A 145 47.55 34.68 -15.56
CA PHE A 145 48.10 35.93 -15.07
C PHE A 145 49.54 35.74 -14.64
N LEU A 146 50.38 36.72 -14.98
CA LEU A 146 51.76 36.76 -14.51
C LEU A 146 51.76 37.23 -13.05
N HIS A 147 52.43 36.47 -12.19
CA HIS A 147 52.57 36.79 -10.78
C HIS A 147 53.51 37.98 -10.55
N ASP A 148 53.53 38.50 -9.33
CA ASP A 148 54.35 39.66 -8.92
C ASP A 148 55.87 39.43 -9.09
N ASP A 149 56.30 38.17 -9.18
CA ASP A 149 57.68 37.79 -9.47
C ASP A 149 58.08 38.02 -10.94
N MET A 150 57.13 38.43 -11.78
CA MET A 150 57.27 38.68 -13.22
C MET A 150 57.76 37.47 -14.02
N LYS A 151 57.69 36.25 -13.46
CA LYS A 151 58.24 35.01 -14.06
C LYS A 151 57.24 33.86 -14.08
N THR A 152 56.38 33.76 -13.08
CA THR A 152 55.47 32.63 -12.87
C THR A 152 54.06 32.96 -13.36
N CYS A 153 53.41 32.00 -14.04
CA CYS A 153 52.05 32.15 -14.54
C CYS A 153 51.08 31.34 -13.68
N GLY A 154 50.12 32.02 -13.06
CA GLY A 154 48.99 31.39 -12.38
C GLY A 154 47.74 31.35 -13.26
N VAL A 155 46.81 30.46 -12.95
CA VAL A 155 45.47 30.44 -13.57
C VAL A 155 44.38 30.59 -12.52
N ASN A 156 43.34 31.36 -12.85
CA ASN A 156 42.13 31.40 -12.06
C ASN A 156 41.10 30.41 -12.63
N CYS A 157 41.13 29.20 -12.10
CA CYS A 157 40.32 28.04 -12.50
C CYS A 157 39.15 27.79 -11.53
N SER A 158 38.74 28.81 -10.76
CA SER A 158 37.69 28.70 -9.75
C SER A 158 36.36 29.28 -10.27
N GLY A 159 35.25 28.60 -9.97
CA GLY A 159 33.90 29.09 -10.30
C GLY A 159 33.02 28.10 -11.07
N ASP A 160 33.56 26.97 -11.49
CA ASP A 160 32.78 25.94 -12.19
C ASP A 160 31.86 25.19 -11.22
N VAL A 161 30.56 25.23 -11.52
CA VAL A 161 29.52 24.49 -10.80
C VAL A 161 28.93 23.41 -11.71
N PHE A 162 29.15 22.16 -11.33
CA PHE A 162 28.71 20.98 -12.05
C PHE A 162 27.40 20.45 -11.44
N THR A 163 26.32 20.51 -12.22
CA THR A 163 24.97 20.08 -11.79
C THR A 163 24.43 18.86 -12.53
N ALA A 164 25.13 18.41 -13.58
CA ALA A 164 24.76 17.21 -14.33
C ALA A 164 24.95 15.94 -13.48
N LEU A 165 24.19 14.87 -13.76
CA LEU A 165 24.29 13.63 -12.97
C LEU A 165 25.63 12.89 -13.18
N ILE A 166 26.27 13.06 -14.33
CA ILE A 166 27.57 12.46 -14.67
C ILE A 166 28.39 13.55 -15.35
N GLY A 167 29.67 13.63 -14.99
CA GLY A 167 30.60 14.55 -15.65
C GLY A 167 32.05 14.19 -15.38
N GLU A 168 32.94 14.92 -16.04
CA GLU A 168 34.39 14.76 -15.92
C GLU A 168 35.00 16.11 -15.56
N ILE A 169 35.97 16.09 -14.65
CA ILE A 169 36.71 17.27 -14.20
C ILE A 169 38.19 16.95 -14.31
N ALA A 170 38.96 17.90 -14.83
CA ALA A 170 40.41 17.76 -14.98
C ALA A 170 41.12 19.00 -14.47
N SER A 171 42.37 18.83 -14.03
CA SER A 171 43.24 19.96 -13.71
C SER A 171 43.50 20.84 -14.94
N PRO A 172 43.88 22.11 -14.76
CA PRO A 172 44.29 22.97 -15.87
C PRO A 172 45.38 22.31 -16.71
N ASN A 173 45.37 22.57 -18.03
CA ASN A 173 46.29 22.02 -19.02
C ASN A 173 46.28 20.49 -19.24
N TYR A 174 45.47 19.72 -18.50
CA TYR A 174 45.44 18.26 -18.65
C TYR A 174 45.23 17.84 -20.12
N PRO A 175 46.05 16.94 -20.69
CA PRO A 175 47.01 16.05 -20.03
C PRO A 175 48.43 16.61 -19.81
N ASN A 176 48.69 17.86 -20.20
CA ASN A 176 49.98 18.53 -20.00
C ASN A 176 50.18 18.95 -18.52
N PRO A 177 51.39 19.37 -18.14
CA PRO A 177 51.67 19.78 -16.77
C PRO A 177 50.83 20.96 -16.29
N TYR A 178 50.43 20.92 -15.02
CA TYR A 178 49.65 21.99 -14.40
C TYR A 178 50.53 23.24 -14.15
N PRO A 179 49.92 24.44 -14.13
CA PRO A 179 50.63 25.67 -13.78
C PRO A 179 50.98 25.76 -12.29
N GLU A 180 52.10 26.41 -11.99
CA GLU A 180 52.55 26.72 -10.64
C GLU A 180 51.63 27.75 -9.95
N ASN A 181 51.69 27.78 -8.63
CA ASN A 181 51.05 28.77 -7.75
C ASN A 181 49.59 29.05 -8.11
N SER A 182 48.83 27.99 -8.39
CA SER A 182 47.45 28.03 -8.88
C SER A 182 46.52 27.35 -7.88
N ARG A 183 45.32 27.92 -7.71
CA ARG A 183 44.28 27.40 -6.80
C ARG A 183 42.95 27.30 -7.55
N CYS A 184 42.52 26.07 -7.80
CA CYS A 184 41.26 25.76 -8.47
C CYS A 184 40.22 25.26 -7.47
N GLU A 185 39.03 25.84 -7.51
CA GLU A 185 37.85 25.37 -6.78
C GLU A 185 36.77 24.93 -7.76
N TYR A 186 36.43 23.63 -7.72
CA TYR A 186 35.32 23.05 -8.49
C TYR A 186 34.21 22.61 -7.55
N GLN A 187 32.96 22.87 -7.92
CA GLN A 187 31.80 22.53 -7.10
C GLN A 187 30.88 21.56 -7.83
N ILE A 188 30.63 20.39 -7.24
CA ILE A 188 29.57 19.48 -7.70
C ILE A 188 28.35 19.71 -6.81
N ARG A 189 27.19 19.96 -7.45
CA ARG A 189 25.91 20.22 -6.79
C ARG A 189 24.80 19.41 -7.46
N LEU A 190 24.55 18.21 -6.96
CA LEU A 190 23.49 17.32 -7.46
C LEU A 190 22.17 17.54 -6.71
N GLU A 191 21.07 17.07 -7.31
CA GLU A 191 19.76 17.05 -6.66
C GLU A 191 19.77 16.21 -5.37
N GLU A 192 19.01 16.64 -4.38
CA GLU A 192 18.78 15.85 -3.17
C GLU A 192 18.17 14.47 -3.53
N GLY A 193 18.75 13.40 -2.98
CA GLY A 193 18.39 12.02 -3.34
C GLY A 193 19.49 11.30 -4.11
N PHE A 194 20.51 12.03 -4.57
CA PHE A 194 21.76 11.47 -5.09
C PHE A 194 22.92 11.76 -4.13
N ARG A 195 23.87 10.83 -4.05
CA ARG A 195 25.18 11.01 -3.42
C ARG A 195 26.24 11.11 -4.52
N VAL A 196 27.25 11.96 -4.34
CA VAL A 196 28.33 12.09 -5.33
C VAL A 196 29.26 10.88 -5.18
N GLY A 197 29.37 10.08 -6.23
CA GLY A 197 30.40 9.06 -6.39
C GLY A 197 31.50 9.57 -7.32
N LEU A 198 32.76 9.32 -6.97
CA LEU A 198 33.92 9.66 -7.79
C LEU A 198 34.63 8.40 -8.24
N ALA A 199 35.08 8.39 -9.49
CA ALA A 199 35.97 7.40 -10.07
C ALA A 199 37.18 8.13 -10.68
N LEU A 200 38.38 7.82 -10.19
CA LEU A 200 39.61 8.42 -10.71
C LEU A 200 40.03 7.68 -11.98
N LEU A 201 40.25 8.41 -13.09
CA LEU A 201 40.46 7.79 -14.40
C LEU A 201 41.92 7.41 -14.69
N LEU A 202 42.95 7.99 -14.03
CA LEU A 202 44.34 7.57 -14.27
C LEU A 202 45.33 7.84 -13.13
N LYS A 203 46.36 6.97 -13.08
CA LYS A 203 47.56 6.98 -12.21
C LYS A 203 48.39 8.25 -12.38
N LEU A 204 48.78 8.87 -11.26
CA LEU A 204 49.97 9.72 -11.21
C LEU A 204 51.21 8.85 -11.52
N GLU A 205 51.90 9.14 -12.61
CA GLU A 205 53.25 8.62 -12.89
C GLU A 205 54.24 9.76 -12.71
N CYS A 206 55.07 9.69 -11.68
CA CYS A 206 56.23 10.58 -11.51
C CYS A 206 57.45 9.73 -11.15
N GLY A 207 58.58 9.97 -11.81
CA GLY A 207 59.90 9.47 -11.39
C GLY A 207 60.30 10.09 -10.04
N GLY A 208 61.13 9.39 -9.27
CA GLY A 208 61.34 9.67 -7.85
C GLY A 208 62.03 11.00 -7.51
N VAL A 209 61.52 11.67 -6.46
CA VAL A 209 62.16 12.25 -5.24
C VAL A 209 61.02 12.88 -4.39
N ILE A 210 61.26 13.12 -3.09
CA ILE A 210 60.29 13.19 -1.95
C ILE A 210 59.49 14.52 -1.82
N THR A 211 59.55 15.47 -2.76
CA THR A 211 58.82 16.75 -2.63
C THR A 211 57.50 16.74 -3.39
N ALA A 212 56.38 16.85 -2.67
CA ALA A 212 55.05 16.95 -3.29
C ALA A 212 54.74 18.41 -3.66
N HIS A 213 54.60 18.67 -4.96
CA HIS A 213 54.42 20.02 -5.53
C HIS A 213 52.95 20.45 -5.67
N CYS A 214 52.01 19.60 -5.24
CA CYS A 214 50.58 19.90 -5.27
C CYS A 214 49.79 19.17 -4.18
N SER A 215 48.62 19.71 -3.83
CA SER A 215 47.62 19.08 -2.96
C SER A 215 46.23 19.11 -3.61
N LEU A 216 45.55 17.96 -3.62
CA LEU A 216 44.14 17.82 -4.01
C LEU A 216 43.28 17.45 -2.80
N ASP A 217 42.38 18.34 -2.41
CA ASP A 217 41.43 18.17 -1.33
C ASP A 217 40.00 17.99 -1.88
N LEU A 218 39.28 17.01 -1.33
CA LEU A 218 37.87 16.77 -1.64
C LEU A 218 37.06 16.99 -0.36
N LEU A 219 36.24 18.03 -0.34
CA LEU A 219 35.46 18.45 0.81
C LEU A 219 33.97 18.22 0.55
N SER A 220 33.40 17.23 1.23
CA SER A 220 31.96 17.01 1.17
C SER A 220 31.23 17.87 2.20
N SER A 221 30.03 18.37 1.86
CA SER A 221 29.27 19.34 2.66
C SER A 221 28.83 18.87 4.07
N ARG A 222 29.19 17.66 4.48
CA ARG A 222 28.94 17.08 5.82
C ARG A 222 30.25 16.82 6.58
N ASP A 223 31.24 17.68 6.38
CA ASP A 223 32.60 17.63 6.98
C ASP A 223 33.37 16.33 6.70
N GLN A 224 33.03 15.61 5.62
CA GLN A 224 33.81 14.46 5.17
C GLN A 224 34.88 14.95 4.20
N GLN A 225 36.10 15.11 4.71
CA GLN A 225 37.29 15.41 3.92
C GLN A 225 37.93 14.12 3.42
N PHE A 226 38.19 14.05 2.12
CA PHE A 226 39.01 13.01 1.50
C PHE A 226 40.27 13.68 0.93
N GLY A 227 41.45 13.22 1.35
CA GLY A 227 42.71 13.92 1.11
C GLY A 227 43.24 14.62 2.37
N PRO A 228 44.23 15.51 2.26
CA PRO A 228 44.85 15.98 1.01
C PRO A 228 45.61 14.85 0.30
N TYR A 229 45.40 14.74 -1.02
CA TYR A 229 46.17 13.85 -1.86
C TYR A 229 47.35 14.62 -2.45
N CYS A 230 48.56 14.27 -2.02
CA CYS A 230 49.81 14.90 -2.46
C CYS A 230 50.88 13.83 -2.71
N GLY A 231 51.76 14.05 -3.69
CA GLY A 231 52.94 13.20 -3.93
C GLY A 231 52.74 12.02 -4.91
N HIS A 232 53.68 11.07 -4.86
CA HIS A 232 53.84 9.98 -5.84
C HIS A 232 52.71 8.93 -5.75
N GLY A 233 51.85 8.88 -6.76
CA GLY A 233 50.71 7.97 -6.82
C GLY A 233 49.51 8.51 -6.03
N PHE A 234 48.28 8.22 -6.47
CA PHE A 234 47.09 8.56 -5.70
C PHE A 234 46.95 7.56 -4.54
N PRO A 235 47.15 7.96 -3.27
CA PRO A 235 47.08 7.02 -2.14
C PRO A 235 45.64 6.74 -1.70
N GLY A 236 44.66 7.44 -2.29
CA GLY A 236 43.23 7.26 -2.01
C GLY A 236 42.60 6.08 -2.76
N PRO A 237 41.37 5.70 -2.39
CA PRO A 237 40.63 4.67 -3.10
C PRO A 237 40.24 5.18 -4.51
N LEU A 238 40.44 4.35 -5.53
CA LEU A 238 40.09 4.66 -6.92
C LEU A 238 38.61 5.06 -7.11
N ASN A 239 37.75 4.60 -6.20
CA ASN A 239 36.35 4.99 -6.11
C ASN A 239 36.05 5.58 -4.72
N ILE A 240 35.53 6.79 -4.68
CA ILE A 240 35.11 7.47 -3.45
C ILE A 240 33.60 7.63 -3.48
N GLU A 241 32.90 7.02 -2.51
CA GLU A 241 31.47 7.25 -2.30
C GLU A 241 31.27 8.28 -1.19
N THR A 242 30.75 9.46 -1.56
CA THR A 242 30.40 10.49 -0.57
C THR A 242 29.04 10.21 0.09
N ARG A 243 28.75 10.90 1.19
CA ARG A 243 27.43 10.84 1.87
C ARG A 243 26.53 12.05 1.56
N SER A 244 26.94 12.90 0.62
CA SER A 244 26.25 14.15 0.30
C SER A 244 25.98 14.27 -1.20
N ASN A 245 24.99 15.08 -1.56
CA ASN A 245 24.72 15.51 -2.93
C ASN A 245 25.63 16.66 -3.38
N ALA A 246 26.46 17.20 -2.47
CA ALA A 246 27.41 18.26 -2.75
C ALA A 246 28.85 17.87 -2.40
N LEU A 247 29.77 18.23 -3.29
CA LEU A 247 31.20 18.00 -3.12
C LEU A 247 31.98 19.20 -3.69
N ASP A 248 32.90 19.73 -2.89
CA ASP A 248 33.86 20.75 -3.29
C ASP A 248 35.23 20.10 -3.52
N ILE A 249 35.90 20.49 -4.59
CA ILE A 249 37.20 19.97 -5.00
C ILE A 249 38.15 21.15 -5.04
N ILE A 250 39.18 21.11 -4.21
CA ILE A 250 40.19 22.16 -4.12
C ILE A 250 41.52 21.58 -4.59
N PHE A 251 42.05 22.14 -5.67
CA PHE A 251 43.36 21.78 -6.18
C PHE A 251 44.32 22.96 -6.03
N GLN A 252 45.45 22.73 -5.36
CA GLN A 252 46.44 23.76 -5.08
C GLN A 252 47.84 23.29 -5.47
N THR A 253 48.58 24.14 -6.19
CA THR A 253 49.96 23.91 -6.63
C THR A 253 50.91 24.86 -5.90
N ASP A 254 52.16 24.44 -5.70
CA ASP A 254 53.18 25.23 -5.00
C ASP A 254 53.94 26.18 -5.96
N LEU A 255 54.98 26.85 -5.45
CA LEU A 255 55.80 27.78 -6.22
C LEU A 255 56.82 27.09 -7.14
N THR A 256 56.98 25.76 -7.09
CA THR A 256 58.08 25.05 -7.76
C THR A 256 57.64 23.70 -8.31
N GLY A 257 57.75 23.48 -9.62
CA GLY A 257 57.56 22.17 -10.23
C GLY A 257 56.24 22.03 -10.99
N GLN A 258 56.33 21.42 -12.17
CA GLN A 258 55.20 21.15 -13.04
C GLN A 258 55.12 19.64 -13.28
N GLU A 259 54.04 19.01 -12.84
CA GLU A 259 53.82 17.56 -13.00
C GLU A 259 52.55 17.29 -13.80
N LYS A 260 52.39 16.06 -14.29
CA LYS A 260 51.18 15.65 -15.02
C LYS A 260 49.93 15.91 -14.17
N GLY A 261 48.94 16.55 -14.79
CA GLY A 261 47.65 16.84 -14.18
C GLY A 261 46.80 15.60 -13.84
N TRP A 262 45.63 15.83 -13.25
CA TRP A 262 44.66 14.79 -12.90
C TRP A 262 43.37 14.92 -13.71
N LYS A 263 42.68 13.79 -13.87
CA LYS A 263 41.32 13.73 -14.44
C LYS A 263 40.47 12.73 -13.67
N LEU A 264 39.29 13.17 -13.26
CA LEU A 264 38.32 12.37 -12.53
C LEU A 264 36.97 12.39 -13.22
N ARG A 265 36.18 11.36 -12.97
CA ARG A 265 34.78 11.25 -13.38
C ARG A 265 33.91 11.17 -12.16
N TYR A 266 32.86 11.96 -12.11
CA TYR A 266 31.85 11.89 -11.06
C TYR A 266 30.53 11.34 -11.60
N HIS A 267 29.75 10.72 -10.72
CA HIS A 267 28.42 10.23 -11.00
C HIS A 267 27.52 10.42 -9.76
N GLY A 268 26.23 10.66 -9.99
CA GLY A 268 25.22 10.68 -8.93
C GLY A 268 24.70 9.28 -8.67
N ASP A 269 25.06 8.73 -7.51
CA ASP A 269 24.53 7.49 -7.01
C ASP A 269 23.19 7.73 -6.31
N PRO A 270 22.08 7.11 -6.72
CA PRO A 270 20.81 7.34 -6.06
C PRO A 270 20.76 6.67 -4.68
N ILE A 271 20.22 7.36 -3.69
CA ILE A 271 20.09 6.86 -2.32
C ILE A 271 19.12 5.66 -2.30
N PRO A 272 19.49 4.52 -1.71
CA PRO A 272 18.62 3.35 -1.66
C PRO A 272 17.55 3.46 -0.57
N CYS A 273 16.36 2.91 -0.82
CA CYS A 273 15.35 2.67 0.20
C CYS A 273 15.36 1.18 0.62
N PRO A 274 15.27 0.87 1.93
CA PRO A 274 15.22 -0.50 2.40
C PRO A 274 13.91 -1.17 1.95
N LYS A 275 13.98 -2.44 1.57
CA LYS A 275 12.78 -3.28 1.44
C LYS A 275 12.41 -3.74 2.84
N GLU A 276 11.27 -3.28 3.35
CA GLU A 276 10.75 -3.76 4.63
C GLU A 276 10.13 -5.15 4.45
N ASP A 277 10.30 -6.03 5.44
CA ASP A 277 9.55 -7.28 5.51
C ASP A 277 8.10 -6.95 5.85
N THR A 278 7.26 -6.85 4.83
CA THR A 278 5.84 -6.57 4.96
C THR A 278 5.05 -7.87 4.76
N PRO A 279 4.84 -8.69 5.83
CA PRO A 279 3.93 -9.83 5.73
C PRO A 279 2.56 -9.33 5.26
N ASN A 280 1.84 -10.18 4.54
CA ASN A 280 0.49 -9.90 4.05
C ASN A 280 0.38 -8.84 2.94
N SER A 281 1.46 -8.58 2.20
CA SER A 281 1.45 -7.71 1.03
C SER A 281 2.41 -8.15 -0.06
N VAL A 282 2.14 -7.71 -1.28
CA VAL A 282 2.95 -7.97 -2.48
C VAL A 282 3.37 -6.63 -3.08
N TRP A 283 4.64 -6.51 -3.43
CA TRP A 283 5.24 -5.31 -3.99
C TRP A 283 5.51 -5.49 -5.48
N GLU A 284 5.03 -4.56 -6.29
CA GLU A 284 5.22 -4.56 -7.74
C GLU A 284 5.81 -3.22 -8.22
N PRO A 285 6.92 -3.22 -8.99
CA PRO A 285 7.74 -4.37 -9.36
C PRO A 285 8.62 -4.86 -8.19
N ALA A 286 8.77 -6.18 -8.04
CA ALA A 286 9.64 -6.76 -7.02
C ALA A 286 11.12 -6.62 -7.41
N LYS A 287 11.84 -5.70 -6.78
CA LYS A 287 13.29 -5.52 -6.94
C LYS A 287 14.07 -5.96 -5.71
N ALA A 288 15.33 -6.34 -5.91
CA ALA A 288 16.26 -6.63 -4.82
C ALA A 288 16.74 -5.36 -4.09
N LYS A 289 16.86 -4.25 -4.83
CA LYS A 289 17.26 -2.93 -4.31
C LYS A 289 16.38 -1.87 -4.96
N TYR A 290 15.79 -1.00 -4.15
CA TYR A 290 15.04 0.17 -4.60
C TYR A 290 15.88 1.43 -4.36
N VAL A 291 15.75 2.40 -5.25
CA VAL A 291 16.52 3.65 -5.22
C VAL A 291 15.60 4.86 -5.36
N PHE A 292 16.13 6.05 -5.06
CA PHE A 292 15.41 7.32 -5.18
C PHE A 292 14.61 7.41 -6.50
N ARG A 293 13.34 7.84 -6.39
CA ARG A 293 12.31 7.91 -7.45
C ARG A 293 11.70 6.58 -7.89
N ASP A 294 12.14 5.45 -7.35
CA ASP A 294 11.41 4.20 -7.56
C ASP A 294 10.00 4.29 -6.97
N VAL A 295 9.03 3.85 -7.77
CA VAL A 295 7.63 3.73 -7.37
C VAL A 295 7.29 2.25 -7.27
N VAL A 296 6.66 1.88 -6.17
CA VAL A 296 6.13 0.54 -5.95
C VAL A 296 4.64 0.61 -5.69
N ARG A 297 3.91 -0.34 -6.26
CA ARG A 297 2.52 -0.61 -5.91
C ARG A 297 2.51 -1.73 -4.87
N ILE A 298 1.97 -1.45 -3.69
CA ILE A 298 1.85 -2.40 -2.59
C ILE A 298 0.39 -2.84 -2.56
N THR A 299 0.16 -4.13 -2.79
CA THR A 299 -1.17 -4.76 -2.77
C THR A 299 -1.25 -5.68 -1.56
N CYS A 300 -2.26 -5.48 -0.71
CA CYS A 300 -2.52 -6.38 0.41
C CYS A 300 -3.00 -7.75 -0.10
N LEU A 301 -2.67 -8.82 0.62
CA LEU A 301 -3.25 -10.13 0.34
C LEU A 301 -4.76 -10.13 0.60
N ASP A 302 -5.47 -11.10 0.03
CA ASP A 302 -6.89 -11.29 0.32
C ASP A 302 -7.13 -11.43 1.82
N GLY A 303 -8.13 -10.72 2.34
CA GLY A 303 -8.39 -10.59 3.77
C GLY A 303 -7.53 -9.57 4.54
N PHE A 304 -6.76 -8.75 3.84
CA PHE A 304 -6.01 -7.66 4.43
C PHE A 304 -6.29 -6.32 3.73
N GLU A 305 -6.26 -5.25 4.52
CA GLU A 305 -6.48 -3.89 4.06
C GLU A 305 -5.55 -2.90 4.74
N VAL A 306 -5.43 -1.71 4.16
CA VAL A 306 -4.79 -0.55 4.78
C VAL A 306 -5.88 0.43 5.19
N VAL A 307 -6.03 0.63 6.51
CA VAL A 307 -7.01 1.57 7.04
C VAL A 307 -6.39 2.96 7.17
N GLU A 308 -6.69 3.84 6.21
CA GLU A 308 -6.43 5.27 6.32
C GLU A 308 -7.76 6.02 6.54
N GLY A 309 -7.98 6.50 7.76
CA GLY A 309 -9.21 7.22 8.11
C GLY A 309 -10.45 6.32 8.09
N ARG A 310 -11.32 6.49 7.08
CA ARG A 310 -12.60 5.75 6.94
C ARG A 310 -12.63 4.80 5.75
N VAL A 311 -11.57 4.72 4.95
CA VAL A 311 -11.53 3.92 3.72
C VAL A 311 -10.46 2.85 3.87
N GLY A 312 -10.87 1.59 3.81
CA GLY A 312 -9.98 0.44 3.68
C GLY A 312 -9.52 0.32 2.23
N ALA A 313 -8.25 0.59 1.96
CA ALA A 313 -7.66 0.41 0.63
C ALA A 313 -6.95 -0.94 0.55
N THR A 314 -7.18 -1.68 -0.53
CA THR A 314 -6.51 -2.98 -0.79
C THR A 314 -5.17 -2.82 -1.51
N SER A 315 -4.88 -1.63 -2.06
CA SER A 315 -3.58 -1.30 -2.63
C SER A 315 -3.27 0.19 -2.54
N TYR A 316 -1.99 0.53 -2.48
CA TYR A 316 -1.51 1.91 -2.49
C TYR A 316 -0.15 2.01 -3.18
N HIS A 317 0.22 3.22 -3.61
CA HIS A 317 1.53 3.48 -4.18
C HIS A 317 2.45 4.08 -3.11
N SER A 318 3.72 3.71 -3.17
CA SER A 318 4.77 4.25 -2.30
C SER A 318 5.98 4.60 -3.15
N THR A 319 6.59 5.75 -2.87
CA THR A 319 7.73 6.28 -3.63
C THR A 319 8.96 6.38 -2.74
N CYS A 320 10.11 5.94 -3.23
CA CYS A 320 11.39 6.09 -2.52
C CYS A 320 11.85 7.55 -2.55
N GLN A 321 11.90 8.19 -1.38
CA GLN A 321 12.21 9.61 -1.22
C GLN A 321 13.72 9.88 -1.13
N SER A 322 14.10 11.15 -1.24
CA SER A 322 15.51 11.59 -1.18
C SER A 322 16.20 11.31 0.16
N ASN A 323 15.43 11.10 1.23
CA ASN A 323 15.93 10.75 2.57
C ASN A 323 16.13 9.24 2.79
N GLY A 324 15.92 8.40 1.76
CA GLY A 324 16.00 6.94 1.85
C GLY A 324 14.80 6.28 2.55
N LYS A 325 13.70 7.00 2.77
CA LYS A 325 12.44 6.46 3.31
C LYS A 325 11.36 6.38 2.24
N TRP A 326 10.43 5.46 2.44
CA TRP A 326 9.21 5.37 1.63
C TRP A 326 8.22 6.47 2.03
N SER A 327 7.53 7.06 1.06
CA SER A 327 6.53 8.11 1.29
C SER A 327 5.46 7.70 2.31
N ASN A 328 5.04 6.43 2.27
CA ASN A 328 3.98 5.87 3.10
C ASN A 328 4.49 4.76 4.04
N SER A 329 5.72 4.90 4.57
CA SER A 329 6.38 3.85 5.38
C SER A 329 5.64 3.43 6.66
N LYS A 330 4.62 4.17 7.08
CA LYS A 330 3.81 3.84 8.27
C LYS A 330 2.63 2.91 7.95
N LEU A 331 2.24 2.81 6.69
CA LEU A 331 1.08 2.03 6.28
C LEU A 331 1.42 0.54 6.26
N LYS A 332 0.54 -0.27 6.85
CA LYS A 332 0.68 -1.72 6.94
C LYS A 332 -0.64 -2.38 6.59
N CYS A 333 -0.57 -3.51 5.89
CA CYS A 333 -1.72 -4.35 5.64
C CYS A 333 -2.11 -5.08 6.93
N GLN A 334 -3.29 -4.79 7.45
CA GLN A 334 -3.86 -5.41 8.64
C GLN A 334 -5.08 -6.26 8.24
N PRO A 335 -5.46 -7.29 9.03
CA PRO A 335 -6.61 -8.12 8.72
C PRO A 335 -7.89 -7.27 8.63
N VAL A 336 -8.76 -7.59 7.67
CA VAL A 336 -10.09 -6.96 7.58
C VAL A 336 -10.91 -7.31 8.82
N ASP A 337 -11.78 -6.39 9.24
CA ASP A 337 -12.68 -6.58 10.38
C ASP A 337 -14.13 -6.67 9.88
N CYS A 338 -14.76 -7.83 10.03
CA CYS A 338 -16.16 -8.05 9.63
C CYS A 338 -17.17 -7.43 10.60
N GLY A 339 -16.70 -6.85 11.72
CA GLY A 339 -17.56 -6.27 12.74
C GLY A 339 -18.35 -7.30 13.52
N VAL A 340 -19.18 -6.80 14.44
CA VAL A 340 -20.00 -7.64 15.32
C VAL A 340 -21.07 -8.37 14.48
N PRO A 341 -21.18 -9.71 14.58
CA PRO A 341 -22.21 -10.45 13.86
C PRO A 341 -23.62 -9.94 14.16
N GLU A 342 -24.45 -9.84 13.13
CA GLU A 342 -25.82 -9.33 13.26
C GLU A 342 -26.75 -10.34 13.95
N PRO A 343 -27.59 -9.92 14.90
CA PRO A 343 -28.51 -10.83 15.58
C PRO A 343 -29.66 -11.27 14.65
N ILE A 344 -29.99 -12.56 14.69
CA ILE A 344 -31.14 -13.13 13.97
C ILE A 344 -32.40 -13.19 14.84
N LYS A 345 -33.58 -13.11 14.22
CA LYS A 345 -34.86 -13.32 14.92
C LYS A 345 -34.99 -14.78 15.35
N ASN A 346 -35.46 -15.02 16.57
CA ASN A 346 -35.71 -16.36 17.13
C ASN A 346 -34.48 -17.27 17.18
N GLY A 347 -33.30 -16.65 17.25
CA GLY A 347 -32.03 -17.33 17.39
C GLY A 347 -31.02 -16.46 18.11
N LYS A 348 -29.81 -16.99 18.24
CA LYS A 348 -28.68 -16.34 18.87
C LYS A 348 -27.42 -16.62 18.06
N VAL A 349 -26.48 -15.69 18.15
CA VAL A 349 -25.14 -15.83 17.60
C VAL A 349 -24.16 -15.97 18.74
N GLU A 350 -23.17 -16.85 18.60
CA GLU A 350 -22.08 -16.97 19.56
C GLU A 350 -21.14 -15.78 19.42
N ASP A 351 -20.82 -15.13 20.56
CA ASP A 351 -19.86 -14.03 20.59
C ASP A 351 -18.49 -14.53 20.10
N PRO A 352 -18.00 -14.07 18.93
CA PRO A 352 -16.74 -14.58 18.41
C PRO A 352 -15.58 -14.00 19.23
N ARG A 353 -14.48 -14.76 19.35
CA ARG A 353 -13.27 -14.28 20.04
C ARG A 353 -12.65 -13.05 19.37
N SER A 354 -12.90 -12.89 18.08
CA SER A 354 -12.39 -11.86 17.20
C SER A 354 -13.35 -11.73 16.02
N THR A 355 -13.42 -10.55 15.43
CA THR A 355 -14.19 -10.26 14.21
C THR A 355 -13.28 -10.09 12.99
N LEU A 356 -11.98 -10.30 13.15
CA LEU A 356 -10.98 -10.21 12.09
C LEU A 356 -11.07 -11.35 11.08
N PHE A 357 -10.49 -11.15 9.90
CA PHE A 357 -10.38 -12.13 8.80
C PHE A 357 -10.07 -13.56 9.28
N GLY A 358 -10.86 -14.52 8.80
CA GLY A 358 -10.74 -15.93 9.16
C GLY A 358 -11.35 -16.31 10.52
N SER A 359 -11.89 -15.35 11.28
CA SER A 359 -12.66 -15.66 12.49
C SER A 359 -13.96 -16.38 12.13
N VAL A 360 -14.45 -17.22 13.02
CA VAL A 360 -15.65 -18.04 12.83
C VAL A 360 -16.66 -17.75 13.94
N THR A 361 -17.93 -17.64 13.59
CA THR A 361 -19.07 -17.56 14.51
C THR A 361 -20.15 -18.56 14.11
N ARG A 362 -21.06 -18.86 15.05
CA ARG A 362 -22.12 -19.82 14.84
C ARG A 362 -23.47 -19.27 15.28
N TYR A 363 -24.44 -19.37 14.38
CA TYR A 363 -25.84 -19.10 14.65
C TYR A 363 -26.57 -20.36 15.11
N THR A 364 -27.46 -20.19 16.09
CA THR A 364 -28.34 -21.26 16.58
C THR A 364 -29.74 -20.72 16.79
N CYS A 365 -30.77 -21.50 16.44
CA CYS A 365 -32.15 -21.12 16.71
C CYS A 365 -32.55 -21.43 18.15
N GLU A 366 -33.63 -20.81 18.63
CA GLU A 366 -34.21 -21.08 19.94
C GLU A 366 -34.95 -22.43 19.97
N GLU A 367 -34.17 -23.52 20.02
CA GLU A 367 -34.70 -24.87 20.19
C GLU A 367 -35.45 -25.04 21.52
N PRO A 368 -36.50 -25.89 21.58
CA PRO A 368 -37.04 -26.74 20.50
C PRO A 368 -38.14 -26.07 19.66
N TYR A 369 -38.39 -24.77 19.82
CA TYR A 369 -39.54 -24.08 19.23
C TYR A 369 -39.29 -23.57 17.81
N TYR A 370 -38.02 -23.37 17.46
CA TYR A 370 -37.57 -22.94 16.15
C TYR A 370 -36.49 -23.87 15.61
N TYR A 371 -36.43 -24.01 14.30
CA TYR A 371 -35.35 -24.71 13.59
C TYR A 371 -34.79 -23.84 12.47
N MET A 372 -33.55 -24.11 12.06
CA MET A 372 -32.89 -23.36 10.99
C MET A 372 -33.38 -23.84 9.62
N GLU A 373 -33.89 -22.93 8.79
CA GLU A 373 -34.32 -23.22 7.42
C GLU A 373 -33.10 -23.26 6.48
N ASN A 374 -32.95 -24.36 5.74
CA ASN A 374 -31.92 -24.48 4.71
C ASN A 374 -32.50 -24.06 3.36
N GLU A 375 -32.10 -22.90 2.81
CA GLU A 375 -32.41 -22.50 1.41
C GLU A 375 -31.52 -23.25 0.38
N GLY A 376 -31.21 -24.51 0.65
CA GLY A 376 -30.55 -25.45 -0.26
C GLY A 376 -31.45 -26.66 -0.49
N GLY A 377 -32.49 -26.49 -1.30
CA GLY A 377 -33.48 -27.53 -1.56
C GLY A 377 -32.88 -28.84 -2.09
N GLY A 378 -33.07 -29.91 -1.33
CA GLY A 378 -32.79 -31.27 -1.79
C GLY A 378 -32.79 -32.28 -0.64
N ARG A 379 -33.88 -33.04 -0.49
CA ARG A 379 -33.82 -34.38 0.12
C ARG A 379 -32.81 -35.17 -0.70
N GLU A 380 -31.55 -35.21 -0.26
CA GLU A 380 -30.49 -36.19 -0.58
C GLU A 380 -29.11 -35.53 -0.50
N ARG A 381 -28.58 -35.38 0.73
CA ARG A 381 -27.16 -35.54 1.05
C ARG A 381 -27.03 -35.77 2.56
N LYS A 382 -27.32 -37.01 2.98
CA LYS A 382 -26.83 -37.55 4.26
C LYS A 382 -25.36 -37.94 4.08
N SER A 383 -24.49 -36.96 3.94
CA SER A 383 -23.05 -37.17 3.98
C SER A 383 -22.37 -35.83 4.10
N GLU A 384 -21.59 -35.69 5.19
CA GLU A 384 -20.83 -34.52 5.62
C GLU A 384 -21.63 -33.52 6.47
N LYS A 385 -21.23 -33.41 7.75
CA LYS A 385 -21.71 -32.40 8.69
C LYS A 385 -21.26 -31.02 8.17
N VAL A 386 -22.01 -30.42 7.26
CA VAL A 386 -22.00 -28.96 7.14
C VAL A 386 -22.52 -28.48 8.49
N LEU A 387 -21.69 -27.75 9.24
CA LEU A 387 -22.09 -27.16 10.51
C LEU A 387 -23.10 -26.05 10.18
N GLU A 388 -24.39 -26.41 10.16
CA GLU A 388 -25.50 -25.48 9.92
C GLU A 388 -25.34 -24.26 10.83
N GLY A 389 -25.38 -23.07 10.22
CA GLY A 389 -25.24 -21.79 10.91
C GLY A 389 -23.81 -21.30 11.14
N GLU A 390 -22.76 -21.96 10.63
CA GLU A 390 -21.38 -21.46 10.73
C GLU A 390 -21.07 -20.37 9.68
N TYR A 391 -20.51 -19.25 10.13
CA TYR A 391 -20.09 -18.14 9.29
C TYR A 391 -18.64 -17.81 9.58
N HIS A 392 -17.87 -17.49 8.54
CA HIS A 392 -16.51 -17.01 8.67
C HIS A 392 -16.36 -15.60 8.12
N CYS A 393 -15.43 -14.83 8.69
CA CYS A 393 -15.12 -13.50 8.20
C CYS A 393 -14.31 -13.60 6.90
N ALA A 394 -14.93 -13.25 5.78
CA ALA A 394 -14.32 -13.32 4.44
C ALA A 394 -13.45 -12.09 4.13
N GLY A 395 -12.67 -12.20 3.05
CA GLY A 395 -11.68 -11.18 2.70
C GLY A 395 -12.25 -9.82 2.28
N ASN A 396 -13.55 -9.78 1.97
CA ASN A 396 -14.30 -8.57 1.65
C ASN A 396 -14.87 -7.84 2.89
N GLY A 397 -14.62 -8.34 4.11
CA GLY A 397 -15.13 -7.75 5.34
C GLY A 397 -16.59 -8.11 5.66
N SER A 398 -17.14 -9.19 5.09
CA SER A 398 -18.47 -9.70 5.42
C SER A 398 -18.42 -11.09 6.06
N TRP A 399 -19.38 -11.36 6.95
CA TRP A 399 -19.61 -12.71 7.48
C TRP A 399 -20.29 -13.55 6.41
N VAL A 400 -19.66 -14.67 6.02
CA VAL A 400 -20.22 -15.54 4.98
C VAL A 400 -20.33 -17.00 5.41
N ASN A 401 -21.39 -17.64 4.95
CA ASN A 401 -21.61 -19.07 5.01
C ASN A 401 -21.34 -19.71 3.64
N GLU A 402 -20.94 -20.98 3.64
CA GLU A 402 -20.60 -21.71 2.41
C GLU A 402 -21.76 -21.83 1.41
N VAL A 403 -23.00 -21.86 1.90
CA VAL A 403 -24.21 -22.04 1.08
C VAL A 403 -24.99 -20.74 0.92
N LEU A 404 -25.21 -20.01 2.02
CA LEU A 404 -26.03 -18.80 2.02
C LEU A 404 -25.25 -17.54 1.57
N GLY A 405 -23.92 -17.63 1.45
CA GLY A 405 -23.10 -16.44 1.21
C GLY A 405 -23.25 -15.48 2.39
N ALA A 406 -23.58 -14.21 2.13
CA ALA A 406 -23.74 -13.18 3.16
C ALA A 406 -25.15 -13.12 3.77
N GLU A 407 -26.11 -13.90 3.26
CA GLU A 407 -27.49 -13.91 3.79
C GLU A 407 -27.55 -14.63 5.14
N LEU A 408 -28.24 -14.06 6.12
CA LEU A 408 -28.36 -14.63 7.46
C LEU A 408 -29.34 -15.82 7.49
N PRO A 409 -29.14 -16.80 8.40
CA PRO A 409 -30.02 -17.95 8.48
C PRO A 409 -31.39 -17.56 9.08
N LYS A 410 -32.46 -18.18 8.56
CA LYS A 410 -33.84 -17.97 9.03
C LYS A 410 -34.24 -19.03 10.04
N CYS A 411 -34.69 -18.60 11.22
CA CYS A 411 -35.24 -19.49 12.25
C CYS A 411 -36.77 -19.53 12.13
N VAL A 412 -37.29 -20.68 11.70
CA VAL A 412 -38.72 -20.90 11.42
C VAL A 412 -39.40 -21.75 12.51
N PRO A 413 -40.69 -21.51 12.81
CA PRO A 413 -41.41 -22.26 13.85
C PRO A 413 -41.47 -23.78 13.60
N VAL A 414 -41.20 -24.56 14.65
CA VAL A 414 -41.49 -26.01 14.65
C VAL A 414 -42.99 -26.22 14.85
N CYS A 415 -43.64 -26.90 13.90
CA CYS A 415 -45.06 -27.22 13.99
C CYS A 415 -45.34 -28.56 14.67
N GLY A 416 -46.51 -28.67 15.30
CA GLY A 416 -47.15 -29.93 15.68
C GLY A 416 -46.59 -30.62 16.92
N VAL A 417 -45.53 -30.10 17.55
CA VAL A 417 -44.91 -30.70 18.74
C VAL A 417 -45.38 -29.96 20.00
N PRO A 418 -46.30 -30.52 20.81
CA PRO A 418 -46.68 -29.92 22.08
C PRO A 418 -45.57 -30.08 23.12
N SER A 419 -45.46 -29.12 24.05
CA SER A 419 -44.46 -29.18 25.12
C SER A 419 -44.80 -30.22 26.20
N GLU A 420 -46.10 -30.49 26.41
CA GLU A 420 -46.58 -31.52 27.31
C GLU A 420 -47.62 -32.37 26.58
N PRO A 421 -47.40 -33.67 26.33
CA PRO A 421 -48.39 -34.50 25.67
C PRO A 421 -49.66 -34.58 26.52
N PHE A 422 -50.83 -34.61 25.88
CA PHE A 422 -52.08 -34.85 26.58
C PHE A 422 -52.10 -36.29 27.11
N ALA A 423 -52.13 -36.45 28.45
CA ALA A 423 -52.01 -37.74 29.12
C ALA A 423 -53.10 -38.72 28.64
N GLU A 424 -52.67 -39.86 28.11
CA GLU A 424 -53.52 -40.90 27.51
C GLU A 424 -54.13 -41.85 28.55
N GLU A 425 -54.22 -41.43 29.81
CA GLU A 425 -54.62 -42.31 30.89
C GLU A 425 -56.14 -42.52 30.87
N GLN A 426 -56.51 -43.59 30.16
CA GLN A 426 -57.83 -44.20 30.06
C GLN A 426 -58.83 -43.51 29.12
N ARG A 427 -59.83 -44.30 28.71
CA ARG A 427 -60.95 -43.92 27.86
C ARG A 427 -61.89 -43.01 28.66
N ILE A 428 -61.49 -41.75 28.85
CA ILE A 428 -62.23 -40.79 29.67
C ILE A 428 -63.44 -40.26 28.88
N ILE A 429 -64.64 -40.54 29.41
CA ILE A 429 -65.94 -40.15 28.86
C ILE A 429 -66.28 -38.73 29.38
N GLY A 430 -66.70 -37.81 28.51
CA GLY A 430 -67.23 -36.47 28.91
C GLY A 430 -66.28 -35.27 28.86
N GLY A 431 -65.03 -35.45 28.41
CA GLY A 431 -64.01 -34.38 28.27
C GLY A 431 -63.22 -34.10 29.56
N SER A 432 -61.89 -34.04 29.44
CA SER A 432 -60.96 -33.87 30.57
C SER A 432 -60.43 -32.45 30.66
N ASP A 433 -59.98 -32.05 31.86
CA ASP A 433 -59.17 -30.84 31.99
C ASP A 433 -57.89 -30.96 31.15
N ALA A 434 -57.62 -29.94 30.34
CA ALA A 434 -56.45 -29.86 29.49
C ALA A 434 -55.59 -28.67 29.90
N ASN A 435 -54.29 -28.78 29.62
CA ASN A 435 -53.35 -27.68 29.74
C ASN A 435 -53.10 -27.08 28.34
N ILE A 436 -52.95 -25.76 28.23
CA ILE A 436 -52.62 -25.11 26.96
C ILE A 436 -51.31 -25.65 26.37
N LYS A 437 -50.37 -26.13 27.19
CA LYS A 437 -49.12 -26.77 26.73
C LYS A 437 -49.33 -28.06 25.94
N SER A 438 -50.49 -28.71 26.09
CA SER A 438 -50.88 -29.89 25.31
C SER A 438 -51.55 -29.54 24.00
N PHE A 439 -52.04 -28.31 23.86
CA PHE A 439 -52.67 -27.78 22.65
C PHE A 439 -52.18 -26.35 22.39
N PRO A 440 -50.86 -26.15 22.21
CA PRO A 440 -50.26 -24.82 22.15
C PRO A 440 -50.68 -24.02 20.91
N TRP A 441 -51.26 -24.68 19.92
CA TRP A 441 -51.86 -24.06 18.75
C TRP A 441 -53.26 -23.49 19.00
N GLN A 442 -53.90 -23.79 20.14
CA GLN A 442 -55.28 -23.39 20.38
C GLN A 442 -55.41 -21.86 20.49
N VAL A 443 -56.20 -21.27 19.59
CA VAL A 443 -56.56 -19.85 19.61
C VAL A 443 -57.96 -19.68 20.15
N PHE A 444 -58.16 -18.73 21.06
CA PHE A 444 -59.46 -18.37 21.62
C PHE A 444 -60.01 -17.09 20.98
N PHE A 445 -61.22 -17.15 20.44
CA PHE A 445 -61.97 -16.02 19.92
C PHE A 445 -63.00 -15.58 20.97
N ILE A 446 -63.11 -14.28 21.24
CA ILE A 446 -64.01 -13.79 22.29
C ILE A 446 -65.44 -13.46 21.81
N ASN A 447 -65.62 -13.00 20.57
CA ASN A 447 -66.90 -12.50 20.06
C ASN A 447 -67.18 -13.02 18.65
N PRO A 448 -67.92 -14.14 18.50
CA PRO A 448 -68.42 -15.03 19.56
C PRO A 448 -67.31 -15.88 20.19
N TRP A 449 -67.63 -16.56 21.32
CA TRP A 449 -66.73 -17.58 21.88
C TRP A 449 -66.54 -18.69 20.85
N ALA A 450 -65.33 -18.79 20.33
CA ALA A 450 -64.95 -19.75 19.30
C ALA A 450 -63.46 -20.10 19.42
N GLY A 451 -63.01 -21.01 18.57
CA GLY A 451 -61.66 -21.52 18.49
C GLY A 451 -61.00 -21.25 17.15
N GLY A 452 -59.68 -21.44 17.14
CA GLY A 452 -58.86 -21.50 15.94
C GLY A 452 -57.60 -22.31 16.24
N ALA A 453 -56.77 -22.49 15.23
CA ALA A 453 -55.48 -23.14 15.34
C ALA A 453 -54.40 -22.26 14.72
N LEU A 454 -53.38 -21.91 15.50
CA LEU A 454 -52.17 -21.27 14.98
C LEU A 454 -51.47 -22.26 14.06
N ILE A 455 -51.19 -21.86 12.81
CA ILE A 455 -50.51 -22.71 11.81
C ILE A 455 -49.14 -22.18 11.43
N ASP A 456 -48.87 -20.90 11.72
CA ASP A 456 -47.59 -20.22 11.54
C ASP A 456 -47.54 -18.96 12.43
N GLU A 457 -46.41 -18.25 12.49
CA GLU A 457 -46.24 -17.04 13.31
C GLU A 457 -47.19 -15.89 12.92
N TYR A 458 -47.68 -15.84 11.67
CA TYR A 458 -48.60 -14.82 11.19
C TYR A 458 -50.01 -15.33 10.89
N TRP A 459 -50.31 -16.62 11.08
CA TRP A 459 -51.51 -17.22 10.51
C TRP A 459 -52.28 -18.09 11.50
N VAL A 460 -53.57 -17.79 11.63
CA VAL A 460 -54.54 -18.60 12.36
C VAL A 460 -55.52 -19.22 11.36
N LEU A 461 -55.70 -20.53 11.47
CA LEU A 461 -56.69 -21.31 10.74
C LEU A 461 -57.96 -21.46 11.59
N THR A 462 -59.12 -21.17 11.01
CA THR A 462 -60.42 -21.31 11.70
C THR A 462 -61.54 -21.65 10.71
N ALA A 463 -62.77 -21.80 11.21
CA ALA A 463 -63.95 -22.03 10.40
C ALA A 463 -64.50 -20.70 9.83
N ALA A 464 -65.07 -20.73 8.62
CA ALA A 464 -65.62 -19.55 7.98
C ALA A 464 -66.80 -18.96 8.76
N HIS A 465 -67.66 -19.81 9.32
CA HIS A 465 -68.82 -19.35 10.10
C HIS A 465 -68.42 -18.61 11.40
N VAL A 466 -67.18 -18.73 11.88
CA VAL A 466 -66.70 -18.02 13.06
C VAL A 466 -66.43 -16.55 12.74
N VAL A 467 -65.96 -16.27 11.52
CA VAL A 467 -65.47 -14.95 11.10
C VAL A 467 -66.36 -14.27 10.05
N GLU A 468 -67.40 -14.95 9.54
CA GLU A 468 -68.30 -14.36 8.54
C GLU A 468 -69.00 -13.08 9.03
N GLY A 469 -69.33 -13.00 10.33
CA GLY A 469 -69.95 -11.83 10.96
C GLY A 469 -68.97 -10.86 11.64
N ASN A 470 -67.68 -11.19 11.74
CA ASN A 470 -66.67 -10.37 12.39
C ASN A 470 -65.33 -10.45 11.65
N GLN A 471 -65.04 -9.43 10.83
CA GLN A 471 -63.81 -9.34 10.03
C GLN A 471 -62.59 -8.85 10.83
N GLU A 472 -62.78 -8.44 12.10
CA GLU A 472 -61.71 -8.05 13.02
C GLU A 472 -61.84 -8.84 14.35
N PRO A 473 -61.68 -10.17 14.31
CA PRO A 473 -61.85 -11.01 15.49
C PRO A 473 -60.78 -10.72 16.55
N THR A 474 -61.21 -10.50 17.80
CA THR A 474 -60.29 -10.44 18.94
C THR A 474 -59.91 -11.85 19.37
N MET A 475 -58.62 -12.16 19.32
CA MET A 475 -58.06 -13.49 19.53
C MET A 475 -57.03 -13.50 20.66
N TYR A 476 -56.90 -14.63 21.36
CA TYR A 476 -55.92 -14.82 22.46
C TYR A 476 -55.27 -16.20 22.39
N VAL A 477 -54.01 -16.29 22.81
CA VAL A 477 -53.24 -17.56 22.90
C VAL A 477 -52.46 -17.67 24.21
N GLY A 478 -52.03 -18.90 24.53
CA GLY A 478 -51.04 -19.15 25.60
C GLY A 478 -51.58 -19.26 27.02
N SER A 479 -52.90 -19.22 27.22
CA SER A 479 -53.52 -19.40 28.54
C SER A 479 -54.45 -20.62 28.59
N THR A 480 -54.37 -21.40 29.67
CA THR A 480 -55.31 -22.49 29.95
C THR A 480 -56.70 -21.99 30.40
N SER A 481 -56.79 -20.76 30.91
CA SER A 481 -58.03 -20.18 31.45
C SER A 481 -58.45 -18.93 30.69
N VAL A 482 -59.74 -18.84 30.36
CA VAL A 482 -60.36 -17.68 29.68
C VAL A 482 -61.01 -16.69 30.66
N GLN A 483 -60.68 -16.77 31.95
CA GLN A 483 -61.11 -15.75 32.91
C GLN A 483 -60.50 -14.39 32.55
N THR A 484 -61.28 -13.30 32.65
CA THR A 484 -60.89 -11.95 32.20
C THR A 484 -59.55 -11.48 32.77
N SER A 485 -59.27 -11.78 34.04
CA SER A 485 -58.01 -11.43 34.72
C SER A 485 -56.78 -12.20 34.20
N LYS A 486 -57.00 -13.39 33.62
CA LYS A 486 -55.96 -14.21 32.99
C LYS A 486 -55.78 -13.85 31.52
N LEU A 487 -56.87 -13.53 30.81
CA LEU A 487 -56.82 -13.06 29.42
C LEU A 487 -56.06 -11.73 29.29
N ALA A 488 -56.20 -10.82 30.25
CA ALA A 488 -55.42 -9.58 30.31
C ALA A 488 -53.89 -9.79 30.41
N LYS A 489 -53.44 -10.99 30.80
CA LYS A 489 -52.02 -11.39 30.88
C LYS A 489 -51.61 -12.36 29.75
N SER A 490 -52.56 -12.77 28.91
CA SER A 490 -52.31 -13.64 27.77
C SER A 490 -51.93 -12.81 26.54
N GLN A 491 -51.31 -13.44 25.55
CA GLN A 491 -50.95 -12.74 24.33
C GLN A 491 -52.21 -12.54 23.49
N MET A 492 -52.57 -11.27 23.29
CA MET A 492 -53.64 -10.88 22.37
C MET A 492 -53.09 -10.86 20.94
N LEU A 493 -53.82 -11.46 20.02
CA LEU A 493 -53.49 -11.48 18.60
C LEU A 493 -54.35 -10.46 17.87
N THR A 494 -53.70 -9.56 17.13
CA THR A 494 -54.36 -8.51 16.34
C THR A 494 -54.49 -8.96 14.90
N THR A 495 -55.71 -8.92 14.37
CA THR A 495 -55.99 -9.22 12.97
C THR A 495 -55.51 -8.09 12.05
N GLU A 496 -54.79 -8.46 11.00
CA GLU A 496 -54.53 -7.61 9.84
C GLU A 496 -55.64 -7.81 8.80
N ARG A 497 -55.93 -9.07 8.43
CA ARG A 497 -56.92 -9.44 7.41
C ARG A 497 -57.55 -10.81 7.66
N VAL A 498 -58.80 -10.99 7.21
CA VAL A 498 -59.51 -12.27 7.19
C VAL A 498 -59.73 -12.73 5.75
N PHE A 499 -59.45 -14.00 5.49
CA PHE A 499 -59.62 -14.65 4.20
C PHE A 499 -60.59 -15.83 4.35
N ILE A 500 -61.81 -15.65 3.87
CA ILE A 500 -62.83 -16.71 3.84
C ILE A 500 -62.69 -17.48 2.52
N HIS A 501 -62.77 -18.81 2.58
CA HIS A 501 -62.68 -19.63 1.38
C HIS A 501 -63.79 -19.25 0.37
N PRO A 502 -63.48 -19.07 -0.94
CA PRO A 502 -64.44 -18.57 -1.92
C PRO A 502 -65.64 -19.50 -2.15
N GLY A 503 -65.51 -20.78 -1.80
CA GLY A 503 -66.61 -21.76 -1.83
C GLY A 503 -67.60 -21.62 -0.66
N TRP A 504 -67.32 -20.80 0.35
CA TRP A 504 -68.23 -20.56 1.47
C TRP A 504 -69.43 -19.72 1.03
N LYS A 505 -70.64 -20.26 1.21
CA LYS A 505 -71.87 -19.54 0.88
C LYS A 505 -72.26 -18.61 2.03
N MET A 506 -72.17 -17.30 1.79
CA MET A 506 -72.72 -16.27 2.67
C MET A 506 -74.25 -16.30 2.62
N LEU A 507 -74.89 -16.14 3.79
CA LEU A 507 -76.34 -16.13 3.94
C LEU A 507 -76.77 -14.84 4.63
N GLU A 508 -77.93 -14.29 4.25
CA GLU A 508 -78.53 -13.13 4.93
C GLU A 508 -79.00 -13.46 6.35
N VAL A 509 -79.36 -14.74 6.59
CA VAL A 509 -79.77 -15.25 7.90
C VAL A 509 -78.86 -16.43 8.28
N PRO A 510 -77.74 -16.19 8.97
CA PRO A 510 -76.75 -17.22 9.32
C PRO A 510 -77.33 -18.37 10.16
N GLU A 511 -78.34 -18.12 11.00
CA GLU A 511 -78.94 -19.12 11.88
C GLU A 511 -79.76 -20.19 11.14
N ALA A 512 -80.16 -19.92 9.90
CA ALA A 512 -80.90 -20.84 9.05
C ALA A 512 -80.00 -21.75 8.19
N ARG A 513 -78.67 -21.72 8.42
CA ARG A 513 -77.69 -22.46 7.62
C ARG A 513 -77.91 -23.98 7.68
N THR A 514 -78.05 -24.58 6.49
CA THR A 514 -78.09 -26.04 6.32
C THR A 514 -76.91 -26.59 5.52
N ASN A 515 -76.10 -25.70 4.90
CA ASN A 515 -74.92 -26.07 4.12
C ASN A 515 -73.66 -25.46 4.76
N PHE A 516 -72.77 -26.35 5.21
CA PHE A 516 -71.48 -26.04 5.83
C PHE A 516 -70.30 -26.47 4.94
N ASP A 517 -70.52 -26.67 3.65
CA ASP A 517 -69.43 -26.96 2.73
C ASP A 517 -68.47 -25.76 2.63
N ASN A 518 -67.17 -26.04 2.54
CA ASN A 518 -66.11 -25.03 2.53
C ASN A 518 -66.05 -24.14 3.78
N ASP A 519 -66.40 -24.68 4.96
CA ASP A 519 -66.31 -23.97 6.24
C ASP A 519 -64.86 -23.84 6.75
N ILE A 520 -64.09 -22.98 6.09
CA ILE A 520 -62.67 -22.71 6.40
C ILE A 520 -62.30 -21.26 6.09
N ALA A 521 -61.50 -20.66 6.96
CA ALA A 521 -60.97 -19.32 6.83
C ALA A 521 -59.56 -19.21 7.42
N LEU A 522 -58.81 -18.23 6.93
CA LEU A 522 -57.50 -17.84 7.45
C LEU A 522 -57.58 -16.43 8.02
N VAL A 523 -56.92 -16.20 9.15
CA VAL A 523 -56.74 -14.88 9.75
C VAL A 523 -55.25 -14.56 9.74
N GLN A 524 -54.89 -13.51 9.03
CA GLN A 524 -53.55 -12.95 9.02
C GLN A 524 -53.38 -12.02 10.22
N LEU A 525 -52.29 -12.21 10.95
CA LEU A 525 -51.94 -11.42 12.12
C LEU A 525 -51.07 -10.22 11.71
N LYS A 526 -51.21 -9.12 12.44
CA LYS A 526 -50.41 -7.92 12.23
C LYS A 526 -48.96 -8.07 12.69
N ASP A 527 -48.78 -8.71 13.85
CA ASP A 527 -47.50 -8.94 14.49
C ASP A 527 -47.24 -10.45 14.61
N PRO A 528 -45.98 -10.92 14.45
CA PRO A 528 -45.66 -12.33 14.56
C PRO A 528 -45.81 -12.84 15.99
N VAL A 529 -46.27 -14.07 16.12
CA VAL A 529 -46.41 -14.74 17.42
C VAL A 529 -45.09 -15.39 17.82
N LYS A 530 -44.54 -14.99 18.96
CA LYS A 530 -43.38 -15.64 19.56
C LYS A 530 -43.76 -17.03 20.08
N MET A 531 -43.09 -18.06 19.57
CA MET A 531 -43.29 -19.44 19.97
C MET A 531 -42.64 -19.72 21.32
N GLY A 532 -43.19 -20.70 22.03
CA GLY A 532 -42.72 -21.12 23.35
C GLY A 532 -43.53 -22.29 23.89
N PRO A 533 -43.44 -22.59 25.19
CA PRO A 533 -44.02 -23.81 25.75
C PRO A 533 -45.55 -23.86 25.71
N SER A 534 -46.22 -22.72 25.67
CA SER A 534 -47.68 -22.59 25.67
C SER A 534 -48.25 -22.09 24.33
N VAL A 535 -47.39 -21.76 23.36
CA VAL A 535 -47.80 -21.21 22.05
C VAL A 535 -46.87 -21.77 20.98
N SER A 536 -47.39 -22.59 20.08
CA SER A 536 -46.66 -23.13 18.93
C SER A 536 -47.66 -23.62 17.89
N PRO A 537 -47.31 -23.59 16.58
CA PRO A 537 -48.27 -23.90 15.54
C PRO A 537 -48.56 -25.40 15.44
N ILE A 538 -49.72 -25.76 14.88
CA ILE A 538 -50.03 -27.12 14.45
C ILE A 538 -49.60 -27.32 12.99
N CYS A 539 -49.17 -28.53 12.63
CA CYS A 539 -48.81 -28.80 11.23
C CYS A 539 -50.05 -28.85 10.32
N LEU A 540 -49.85 -28.57 9.04
CA LEU A 540 -50.85 -28.84 7.99
C LEU A 540 -50.71 -30.29 7.49
N PRO A 541 -51.80 -30.93 7.05
CA PRO A 541 -51.73 -32.27 6.45
C PRO A 541 -50.92 -32.26 5.14
N GLY A 542 -50.22 -33.34 4.86
CA GLY A 542 -49.64 -33.59 3.54
C GLY A 542 -50.71 -33.91 2.49
N THR A 543 -50.32 -33.81 1.21
CA THR A 543 -51.20 -34.12 0.07
C THR A 543 -51.23 -35.61 -0.28
N SER A 544 -50.29 -36.41 0.23
CA SER A 544 -50.21 -37.85 -0.02
C SER A 544 -51.42 -38.62 0.52
N SER A 545 -51.67 -39.82 0.00
CA SER A 545 -52.77 -40.69 0.43
C SER A 545 -52.70 -41.10 1.90
N GLU A 546 -51.52 -41.07 2.52
CA GLU A 546 -51.29 -41.41 3.93
C GLU A 546 -52.01 -40.47 4.91
N TYR A 547 -52.24 -39.22 4.51
CA TYR A 547 -53.01 -38.24 5.29
C TYR A 547 -54.54 -38.38 5.10
N SER A 548 -54.99 -39.43 4.42
CA SER A 548 -56.43 -39.76 4.33
C SER A 548 -56.87 -40.55 5.56
N LEU A 549 -57.71 -39.94 6.39
CA LEU A 549 -58.27 -40.58 7.58
C LEU A 549 -59.16 -41.79 7.25
N VAL A 550 -59.03 -42.86 8.03
CA VAL A 550 -59.89 -44.04 8.01
C VAL A 550 -60.82 -44.08 9.23
N VAL A 551 -61.92 -44.83 9.13
CA VAL A 551 -62.86 -45.01 10.24
C VAL A 551 -62.14 -45.67 11.42
N GLY A 552 -62.26 -45.07 12.60
CA GLY A 552 -61.57 -45.51 13.82
C GLY A 552 -60.31 -44.70 14.18
N ASP A 553 -59.77 -43.91 13.26
CA ASP A 553 -58.65 -43.01 13.56
C ASP A 553 -59.00 -42.05 14.69
N LEU A 554 -58.08 -41.82 15.61
CA LEU A 554 -58.32 -41.01 16.79
C LEU A 554 -57.81 -39.59 16.56
N GLY A 555 -58.71 -38.61 16.72
CA GLY A 555 -58.35 -37.19 16.78
C GLY A 555 -58.63 -36.59 18.16
N LEU A 556 -57.90 -35.54 18.47
CA LEU A 556 -58.08 -34.73 19.67
C LEU A 556 -58.80 -33.43 19.30
N ILE A 557 -59.75 -33.04 20.14
CA ILE A 557 -60.39 -31.73 20.10
C ILE A 557 -60.15 -31.02 21.42
N SER A 558 -60.07 -29.69 21.37
CA SER A 558 -59.86 -28.85 22.54
C SER A 558 -60.61 -27.53 22.42
N GLY A 559 -61.06 -27.01 23.57
CA GLY A 559 -61.67 -25.69 23.64
C GLY A 559 -62.33 -25.37 24.98
N TRP A 560 -63.02 -24.23 25.00
CA TRP A 560 -63.70 -23.66 26.17
C TRP A 560 -65.23 -23.64 26.00
N GLY A 561 -65.74 -24.47 25.08
CA GLY A 561 -67.15 -24.55 24.71
C GLY A 561 -68.07 -25.05 25.83
N ARG A 562 -69.35 -25.15 25.48
CA ARG A 562 -70.40 -25.64 26.40
C ARG A 562 -70.11 -27.09 26.79
N THR A 563 -70.09 -27.35 28.09
CA THR A 563 -70.03 -28.71 28.63
C THR A 563 -71.40 -29.39 28.55
N GLU A 564 -71.48 -30.69 28.83
CA GLU A 564 -72.75 -31.45 28.92
C GLU A 564 -73.79 -30.80 29.86
N LYS A 565 -73.33 -29.99 30.84
CA LYS A 565 -74.17 -29.23 31.77
C LYS A 565 -74.67 -27.89 31.22
N ARG A 566 -74.43 -27.59 29.94
CA ARG A 566 -74.74 -26.33 29.23
C ARG A 566 -73.99 -25.08 29.74
N ASP A 567 -73.08 -25.23 30.69
CA ASP A 567 -72.20 -24.17 31.18
C ASP A 567 -70.91 -24.06 30.33
N ARG A 568 -70.43 -22.83 30.12
CA ARG A 568 -69.15 -22.55 29.43
C ARG A 568 -67.98 -22.91 30.33
N ALA A 569 -67.00 -23.65 29.81
CA ALA A 569 -65.80 -24.00 30.57
C ALA A 569 -64.85 -22.80 30.68
N VAL A 570 -64.47 -22.42 31.91
CA VAL A 570 -63.46 -21.36 32.12
C VAL A 570 -62.04 -21.88 31.90
N ARG A 571 -61.82 -23.18 32.07
CA ARG A 571 -60.54 -23.87 31.83
C ARG A 571 -60.64 -24.73 30.58
N LEU A 572 -59.52 -24.86 29.86
CA LEU A 572 -59.45 -25.63 28.62
C LEU A 572 -59.84 -27.07 28.88
N LYS A 573 -60.74 -27.59 28.05
CA LYS A 573 -61.12 -29.01 28.04
C LYS A 573 -60.63 -29.65 26.75
N ALA A 574 -60.40 -30.95 26.79
CA ALA A 574 -60.10 -31.73 25.60
C ALA A 574 -60.80 -33.09 25.62
N ALA A 575 -61.07 -33.62 24.43
CA ALA A 575 -61.66 -34.94 24.23
C ALA A 575 -60.98 -35.65 23.06
N ARG A 576 -61.04 -36.99 23.09
CA ARG A 576 -60.50 -37.86 22.05
C ARG A 576 -61.66 -38.54 21.34
N LEU A 577 -61.76 -38.38 20.02
CA LEU A 577 -62.89 -38.85 19.23
C LEU A 577 -62.42 -39.75 18.08
N PRO A 578 -63.07 -40.90 17.84
CA PRO A 578 -62.82 -41.71 16.66
C PRO A 578 -63.50 -41.11 15.43
N VAL A 579 -62.84 -41.19 14.28
CA VAL A 579 -63.43 -40.89 12.98
C VAL A 579 -64.52 -41.92 12.68
N ALA A 580 -65.69 -41.44 12.26
CA ALA A 580 -66.85 -42.23 11.91
C ALA A 580 -67.19 -42.07 10.42
N SER A 581 -67.99 -42.99 9.88
CA SER A 581 -68.46 -42.85 8.51
C SER A 581 -69.44 -41.67 8.40
N LEU A 582 -69.38 -40.93 7.29
CA LEU A 582 -70.26 -39.77 7.07
C LEU A 582 -71.74 -40.14 7.12
N THR A 583 -72.09 -41.40 6.80
CA THR A 583 -73.46 -41.93 6.92
C THR A 583 -73.97 -41.89 8.37
N ARG A 584 -73.12 -42.14 9.36
CA ARG A 584 -73.52 -42.09 10.79
C ARG A 584 -73.95 -40.68 11.20
N CYS A 585 -73.24 -39.66 10.74
CA CYS A 585 -73.63 -38.26 10.98
C CYS A 585 -74.98 -37.88 10.32
N LYS A 586 -75.39 -38.56 9.25
CA LYS A 586 -76.69 -38.33 8.57
C LYS A 586 -77.88 -38.96 9.32
N GLU A 587 -77.63 -40.00 10.11
CA GLU A 587 -78.67 -40.77 10.81
C GLU A 587 -79.14 -40.11 12.12
N VAL A 588 -78.45 -39.06 12.59
CA VAL A 588 -78.75 -38.36 13.85
C VAL A 588 -79.94 -37.41 13.66
N LYS A 589 -80.95 -37.50 14.55
CA LYS A 589 -82.08 -36.56 14.57
C LYS A 589 -81.63 -35.20 15.10
N VAL A 590 -81.90 -34.14 14.34
CA VAL A 590 -81.55 -32.75 14.69
C VAL A 590 -82.51 -32.23 15.77
N GLU A 591 -82.00 -31.49 16.77
CA GLU A 591 -82.79 -30.99 17.92
C GLU A 591 -83.92 -30.00 17.53
N ASN A 592 -83.93 -29.44 16.32
CA ASN A 592 -84.90 -28.41 15.93
C ASN A 592 -86.16 -29.03 15.27
N PRO A 593 -87.35 -28.98 15.90
CA PRO A 593 -88.58 -29.61 15.38
C PRO A 593 -89.10 -29.01 14.07
N ARG A 594 -88.52 -27.89 13.59
CA ARG A 594 -88.89 -27.18 12.35
C ARG A 594 -87.93 -27.40 11.20
N ALA A 595 -86.78 -28.04 11.42
CA ALA A 595 -85.81 -28.32 10.37
C ALA A 595 -85.96 -29.79 9.93
N ASP A 596 -86.24 -30.01 8.66
CA ASP A 596 -86.28 -31.35 8.09
C ASP A 596 -84.86 -31.94 8.13
N ALA A 597 -84.66 -33.10 8.76
CA ALA A 597 -83.34 -33.71 8.93
C ALA A 597 -82.66 -34.00 7.58
N GLY A 598 -83.44 -34.12 6.50
CA GLY A 598 -82.94 -34.24 5.12
C GLY A 598 -82.43 -32.94 4.48
N ALA A 599 -82.55 -31.78 5.14
CA ALA A 599 -82.15 -30.48 4.59
C ALA A 599 -80.64 -30.20 4.69
N TYR A 600 -79.92 -30.91 5.56
CA TYR A 600 -78.48 -30.69 5.77
C TYR A 600 -77.62 -31.34 4.69
N VAL A 601 -76.69 -30.56 4.15
CA VAL A 601 -75.81 -31.01 3.06
C VAL A 601 -74.50 -31.55 3.64
N PHE A 602 -74.18 -32.79 3.28
CA PHE A 602 -72.92 -33.46 3.66
C PHE A 602 -72.07 -33.71 2.42
N THR A 603 -70.84 -33.22 2.41
CA THR A 603 -69.92 -33.31 1.27
C THR A 603 -68.67 -34.14 1.61
N SER A 604 -67.87 -34.49 0.60
CA SER A 604 -66.57 -35.14 0.79
C SER A 604 -65.52 -34.24 1.47
N ASN A 605 -65.80 -32.93 1.58
CA ASN A 605 -64.99 -31.95 2.29
C ASN A 605 -65.20 -31.97 3.80
N MET A 606 -65.94 -32.94 4.33
CA MET A 606 -66.28 -33.06 5.74
C MET A 606 -65.75 -34.37 6.33
N ILE A 607 -65.49 -34.36 7.63
CA ILE A 607 -65.12 -35.49 8.48
C ILE A 607 -66.21 -35.62 9.55
N CYS A 608 -66.71 -36.83 9.75
CA CYS A 608 -67.60 -37.18 10.86
C CYS A 608 -66.74 -37.82 11.95
N ALA A 609 -66.88 -37.41 13.22
CA ALA A 609 -66.20 -38.04 14.34
C ALA A 609 -67.08 -38.08 15.59
N GLY A 610 -66.94 -39.11 16.41
CA GLY A 610 -67.76 -39.35 17.61
C GLY A 610 -68.50 -40.69 17.58
N GLY A 611 -69.64 -40.76 18.27
CA GLY A 611 -70.55 -41.91 18.30
C GLY A 611 -70.69 -42.59 19.66
N GLU A 612 -69.93 -42.17 20.67
CA GLU A 612 -70.10 -42.62 22.05
C GLU A 612 -70.89 -41.58 22.85
N LYS A 613 -71.84 -42.03 23.67
CA LYS A 613 -72.76 -41.16 24.41
C LYS A 613 -71.97 -40.23 25.34
N GLY A 614 -72.11 -38.91 25.16
CA GLY A 614 -71.41 -37.89 25.97
C GLY A 614 -70.05 -37.44 25.40
N MET A 615 -69.76 -37.70 24.13
CA MET A 615 -68.51 -37.31 23.48
C MET A 615 -68.77 -36.49 22.21
N ASP A 616 -68.61 -35.16 22.27
CA ASP A 616 -68.73 -34.31 21.08
C ASP A 616 -68.13 -32.91 21.26
N SER A 617 -67.73 -32.31 20.14
CA SER A 617 -67.49 -30.87 20.01
C SER A 617 -68.78 -30.09 20.22
N CYS A 618 -68.77 -29.15 21.16
CA CYS A 618 -69.96 -28.37 21.51
C CYS A 618 -69.83 -26.91 21.08
N LYS A 619 -70.94 -26.16 21.13
CA LYS A 619 -70.92 -24.71 20.86
C LYS A 619 -69.86 -24.01 21.73
N GLY A 620 -68.89 -23.38 21.08
CA GLY A 620 -67.77 -22.67 21.71
C GLY A 620 -66.39 -23.29 21.46
N ASP A 621 -66.33 -24.46 20.81
CA ASP A 621 -65.09 -25.04 20.25
C ASP A 621 -64.98 -24.83 18.72
N SER A 622 -66.02 -24.22 18.11
CA SER A 622 -66.15 -23.92 16.69
C SER A 622 -64.91 -23.24 16.11
N GLY A 623 -64.35 -23.78 15.02
CA GLY A 623 -63.12 -23.30 14.40
C GLY A 623 -61.83 -23.89 14.97
N GLY A 624 -61.87 -24.57 16.12
CA GLY A 624 -60.71 -25.27 16.68
C GLY A 624 -60.25 -26.46 15.83
N ALA A 625 -59.01 -26.91 16.05
CA ALA A 625 -58.46 -28.04 15.29
C ALA A 625 -58.92 -29.41 15.81
N PHE A 626 -59.27 -30.29 14.88
CA PHE A 626 -59.28 -31.74 15.07
C PHE A 626 -57.87 -32.27 14.79
N ALA A 627 -57.08 -32.39 15.86
CA ALA A 627 -55.66 -32.71 15.80
C ALA A 627 -55.43 -34.22 15.73
N VAL A 628 -54.72 -34.68 14.71
CA VAL A 628 -54.38 -36.11 14.50
C VAL A 628 -52.86 -36.25 14.51
N ARG A 629 -52.35 -37.39 15.01
CA ARG A 629 -50.91 -37.68 14.97
C ARG A 629 -50.45 -37.85 13.53
N ASP A 630 -49.30 -37.27 13.20
CA ASP A 630 -48.73 -37.39 11.86
C ASP A 630 -48.36 -38.86 11.56
N PRO A 631 -48.70 -39.38 10.36
CA PRO A 631 -48.45 -40.78 10.00
C PRO A 631 -46.95 -41.10 9.88
N ASN A 632 -46.12 -40.10 9.54
CA ASN A 632 -44.69 -40.23 9.34
C ASN A 632 -43.88 -39.87 10.61
N ASP A 633 -44.44 -39.05 11.50
CA ASP A 633 -43.83 -38.66 12.77
C ASP A 633 -44.83 -38.68 13.93
N LYS A 634 -44.82 -39.76 14.72
CA LYS A 634 -45.76 -39.96 15.83
C LYS A 634 -45.65 -38.94 16.97
N THR A 635 -44.61 -38.10 16.96
CA THR A 635 -44.41 -37.02 17.94
C THR A 635 -45.14 -35.73 17.55
N LYS A 636 -45.53 -35.60 16.27
CA LYS A 636 -46.19 -34.41 15.72
C LYS A 636 -47.68 -34.60 15.55
N PHE A 637 -48.40 -33.49 15.63
CA PHE A 637 -49.82 -33.38 15.34
C PHE A 637 -50.05 -32.44 14.16
N TYR A 638 -51.04 -32.77 13.34
CA TYR A 638 -51.52 -31.92 12.26
C TYR A 638 -53.02 -31.65 12.40
N ALA A 639 -53.49 -30.53 11.85
CA ALA A 639 -54.90 -30.20 11.79
C ALA A 639 -55.57 -31.00 10.67
N ALA A 640 -56.15 -32.16 10.98
CA ALA A 640 -56.84 -32.98 9.99
C ALA A 640 -58.24 -32.42 9.68
N GLY A 641 -58.86 -31.82 10.69
CA GLY A 641 -60.17 -31.17 10.59
C GLY A 641 -60.25 -29.84 11.33
N LEU A 642 -61.28 -29.04 11.05
CA LEU A 642 -61.67 -27.88 11.84
C LEU A 642 -63.09 -28.07 12.36
N VAL A 643 -63.34 -27.78 13.64
CA VAL A 643 -64.67 -27.92 14.26
C VAL A 643 -65.66 -27.03 13.51
N SER A 644 -66.63 -27.62 12.82
CA SER A 644 -67.60 -26.89 12.00
C SER A 644 -68.95 -26.82 12.71
N TRP A 645 -69.71 -27.91 12.71
CA TRP A 645 -71.05 -27.97 13.30
C TRP A 645 -71.42 -29.38 13.73
N GLY A 646 -72.55 -29.56 14.42
CA GLY A 646 -73.04 -30.88 14.84
C GLY A 646 -74.57 -30.89 15.01
N PRO A 647 -75.27 -31.98 14.61
CA PRO A 647 -76.73 -32.10 14.69
C PRO A 647 -77.27 -32.16 16.13
N GLN A 648 -76.45 -32.61 17.08
CA GLN A 648 -76.70 -32.55 18.52
C GLN A 648 -75.39 -32.73 19.30
N CYS A 649 -75.05 -31.73 20.12
CA CYS A 649 -73.92 -31.79 21.04
C CYS A 649 -74.01 -33.05 21.92
N GLY A 650 -72.96 -33.87 21.87
CA GLY A 650 -72.77 -35.07 22.72
C GLY A 650 -72.94 -36.38 21.96
N THR A 651 -72.99 -36.36 20.62
CA THR A 651 -73.16 -37.55 19.78
C THR A 651 -72.12 -37.67 18.66
N TYR A 652 -72.21 -36.81 17.65
CA TYR A 652 -71.31 -36.78 16.49
C TYR A 652 -71.04 -35.34 16.08
N GLY A 653 -69.76 -35.02 15.90
CA GLY A 653 -69.29 -33.73 15.40
C GLY A 653 -68.92 -33.81 13.92
N LEU A 654 -69.11 -32.70 13.22
CA LEU A 654 -68.67 -32.52 11.85
C LEU A 654 -67.52 -31.52 11.77
N TYR A 655 -66.51 -31.89 10.98
CA TYR A 655 -65.27 -31.15 10.85
C TYR A 655 -64.93 -30.91 9.39
N THR A 656 -64.45 -29.71 9.06
CA THR A 656 -63.98 -29.41 7.70
C THR A 656 -62.68 -30.15 7.41
N ARG A 657 -62.62 -30.96 6.34
CA ARG A 657 -61.45 -31.75 5.96
C ARG A 657 -60.32 -30.87 5.41
N VAL A 658 -59.36 -30.52 6.26
CA VAL A 658 -58.28 -29.56 5.93
C VAL A 658 -57.43 -30.02 4.75
N LYS A 659 -57.20 -31.33 4.57
CA LYS A 659 -56.45 -31.90 3.44
C LYS A 659 -56.92 -31.37 2.07
N ASN A 660 -58.23 -31.16 1.88
CA ASN A 660 -58.78 -30.69 0.62
C ASN A 660 -58.50 -29.20 0.33
N TYR A 661 -58.01 -28.46 1.33
CA TYR A 661 -57.80 -27.01 1.27
C TYR A 661 -56.33 -26.60 1.41
N VAL A 662 -55.39 -27.56 1.51
CA VAL A 662 -53.96 -27.27 1.71
C VAL A 662 -53.41 -26.35 0.61
N ASP A 663 -53.81 -26.56 -0.64
CA ASP A 663 -53.38 -25.71 -1.75
C ASP A 663 -53.89 -24.28 -1.63
N TRP A 664 -55.15 -24.10 -1.21
CA TRP A 664 -55.73 -22.78 -0.94
C TRP A 664 -55.03 -22.09 0.23
N ILE A 665 -54.75 -22.83 1.31
CA ILE A 665 -54.05 -22.31 2.49
C ILE A 665 -52.66 -21.80 2.09
N LYS A 666 -51.85 -22.65 1.45
CA LYS A 666 -50.48 -22.30 1.03
C LYS A 666 -50.46 -21.17 0.02
N LYS A 667 -51.39 -21.16 -0.94
CA LYS A 667 -51.51 -20.09 -1.93
C LYS A 667 -51.81 -18.75 -1.24
N THR A 668 -52.78 -18.73 -0.34
CA THR A 668 -53.18 -17.52 0.39
C THR A 668 -52.05 -16.98 1.25
N MET A 669 -51.35 -17.85 1.99
CA MET A 669 -50.20 -17.45 2.82
C MET A 669 -49.06 -16.84 2.00
N ARG A 670 -48.75 -17.42 0.83
CA ARG A 670 -47.67 -16.95 -0.05
C ARG A 670 -48.01 -15.66 -0.80
N GLU A 671 -49.26 -15.50 -1.25
CA GLU A 671 -49.67 -14.29 -1.99
C GLU A 671 -49.82 -13.06 -1.08
N ASN A 672 -49.95 -13.28 0.23
CA ASN A 672 -50.16 -12.23 1.22
C ASN A 672 -49.06 -12.17 2.28
N SER A 673 -47.93 -12.85 2.06
CA SER A 673 -46.74 -12.65 2.89
C SER A 673 -46.30 -11.19 2.75
N THR A 674 -46.17 -10.48 3.87
CA THR A 674 -45.59 -9.13 3.87
C THR A 674 -44.25 -9.17 3.15
N PRO A 675 -43.99 -8.29 2.17
CA PRO A 675 -42.65 -8.13 1.65
C PRO A 675 -41.72 -7.91 2.83
N SER A 676 -40.63 -8.68 2.88
CA SER A 676 -39.44 -8.30 3.64
C SER A 676 -39.23 -6.81 3.39
N LYS A 677 -39.40 -5.98 4.43
CA LYS A 677 -38.81 -4.65 4.37
C LYS A 677 -37.32 -4.91 4.52
N ASP A 678 -36.69 -5.12 3.36
CA ASP A 678 -35.24 -5.12 3.19
C ASP A 678 -34.63 -3.86 3.81
#